data_AF-A0AAE0V7H1-F1
#
_entry.id   AF-A0AAE0V7H1-F1
#
_cell.length_a   1.000
_cell.length_b   1.000
_cell.length_c   1.000
_cell.angle_alpha   90.00
_cell.angle_beta   90.00
_cell.angle_gamma   90.00
#
_symmetry.space_group_name_H-M   'P 1'
#
loop_
_entity.id
_entity.type
_entity.pdbx_description
1 polymer ?
#
loop_
_entity_poly.entity_id
_entity_poly.type
_entity_poly.pdbx_seq_one_letter_code
_entity_poly.pdbx_strand_id
1 'polypeptide(L)'
;MKLWERVVEARLRKVVEICEQQYGFMPRKSTTDAIFALRILMEKYRDGQRELHCVFVDLEKAYDRVPREELWYCMRKSGVAETYVRVVQDMYERSRTVVRCAVGQTEEFKVEVGLHQGSALSPFLFAIVMDQLSEEVRQESPWTMMFADDIVICSESREQVEENLERWRFALERRGMKVSGSKTEYMCVNKREGSGTVRLQGEEVKKVQEFKYLGSTVQSNGECGKEVKKRVQAGWNGWRKVWGVLCDRKISARIKGKVYRTVVRAAMLYGLETVSLRKRQESELEVAELKMLRFSLGVTRLDRIRNEYIRGTAHVGRLGDKVREARLRWFGHVQRRDSEYIGRRMLDMELPGRRQRGSCPQMNMEKVSWIYRMRGRRRALETMTLLVMNTMCLILILKILTPENCEKITSPKSVREAPEITSPTCERNLTASKTEGFFDYPSIIQEFLYYRHCRQFPMLLTLQNKCNIPKGSGEPVFLLAIKSSPRNYERRAVLRKTWATERLQNGMWIRTVFLSGTVGVGFEKKRINRLLELENKRHQDILQWDFTDSFYNLTLKQVLFLDWMQTWCPTADFFFNGDDDVFANTDNMVDFLKGQHDNDGSKHLYVGQLLLDSTPIRDNTSKYFIPEEIEAADMYSPYCSGGGYLFSRFTARSIYQMSKSIALMPIDDVYMGMCLKQAGLHPSDHQGVWADGLIIPSDKLDIYDPCHYREIILGHKFLPDQIFLLWNEIHRKDLNCSKTEVNL
;
A
#
# COMPACT_ATOMS: atom_id res chain seq x y z
N MET A 1 5.89 -20.96 -3.74
CA MET A 1 4.94 -21.58 -2.77
C MET A 1 3.68 -20.74 -2.53
N LYS A 2 3.76 -19.48 -2.05
CA LYS A 2 2.56 -18.67 -1.68
C LYS A 2 1.51 -18.46 -2.79
N LEU A 3 1.92 -18.38 -4.05
CA LEU A 3 0.98 -18.32 -5.18
C LEU A 3 0.18 -19.61 -5.30
N TRP A 4 0.85 -20.77 -5.17
CA TRP A 4 0.22 -22.09 -5.22
C TRP A 4 -0.75 -22.29 -4.07
N GLU A 5 -0.35 -21.93 -2.84
CA GLU A 5 -1.22 -21.93 -1.65
C GLU A 5 -2.52 -21.14 -1.89
N ARG A 6 -2.44 -19.96 -2.50
CA ARG A 6 -3.62 -19.15 -2.85
C ARG A 6 -4.52 -19.80 -3.88
N VAL A 7 -3.96 -20.52 -4.86
CA VAL A 7 -4.74 -21.27 -5.84
C VAL A 7 -5.47 -22.42 -5.17
N VAL A 8 -4.80 -23.17 -4.30
CA VAL A 8 -5.40 -24.25 -3.52
C VAL A 8 -6.50 -23.71 -2.60
N GLU A 9 -6.23 -22.65 -1.84
CA GLU A 9 -7.20 -21.98 -0.97
C GLU A 9 -8.47 -21.57 -1.74
N ALA A 10 -8.31 -20.89 -2.88
CA ALA A 10 -9.42 -20.43 -3.70
C ALA A 10 -10.29 -21.58 -4.24
N ARG A 11 -9.71 -22.78 -4.43
CA ARG A 11 -10.44 -23.97 -4.84
C ARG A 11 -11.13 -24.65 -3.67
N LEU A 12 -10.44 -24.81 -2.54
CA LEU A 12 -11.03 -25.40 -1.32
C LEU A 12 -12.22 -24.60 -0.82
N ARG A 13 -12.18 -23.26 -0.89
CA ARG A 13 -13.30 -22.38 -0.51
C ARG A 13 -14.57 -22.55 -1.35
N LYS A 14 -14.49 -23.20 -2.52
CA LYS A 14 -15.67 -23.51 -3.34
C LYS A 14 -16.37 -24.80 -2.91
N VAL A 15 -15.65 -25.66 -2.19
CA VAL A 15 -16.11 -27.00 -1.81
C VAL A 15 -16.46 -27.05 -0.34
N VAL A 16 -15.69 -26.35 0.50
CA VAL A 16 -15.88 -26.35 1.95
C VAL A 16 -16.67 -25.12 2.38
N GLU A 17 -17.80 -25.38 3.02
CA GLU A 17 -18.58 -24.37 3.73
C GLU A 17 -18.19 -24.35 5.21
N ILE A 18 -17.97 -23.15 5.76
CA ILE A 18 -17.59 -22.94 7.16
C ILE A 18 -18.78 -22.30 7.88
N CYS A 19 -19.00 -22.70 9.13
CA CYS A 19 -20.15 -22.22 9.91
C CYS A 19 -20.25 -20.70 10.06
N GLU A 20 -21.47 -20.24 10.30
CA GLU A 20 -21.77 -18.82 10.46
C GLU A 20 -21.09 -18.18 11.68
N GLN A 21 -20.84 -18.97 12.73
CA GLN A 21 -20.24 -18.56 14.00
C GLN A 21 -18.76 -18.21 13.87
N GLN A 22 -18.07 -18.68 12.81
CA GLN A 22 -16.67 -18.35 12.54
C GLN A 22 -16.56 -17.06 11.72
N TYR A 23 -16.07 -16.00 12.34
CA TYR A 23 -15.85 -14.68 11.73
C TYR A 23 -14.42 -14.51 11.23
N GLY A 24 -13.45 -15.23 11.80
CA GLY A 24 -12.04 -15.15 11.46
C GLY A 24 -11.75 -15.74 10.08
N PHE A 25 -10.94 -15.04 9.28
CA PHE A 25 -10.49 -15.46 7.94
C PHE A 25 -11.60 -15.75 6.92
N MET A 26 -12.85 -15.40 7.23
CA MET A 26 -14.01 -15.65 6.37
C MET A 26 -14.32 -14.45 5.48
N PRO A 27 -14.62 -14.67 4.18
CA PRO A 27 -15.01 -13.59 3.30
C PRO A 27 -16.31 -12.96 3.79
N ARG A 28 -16.43 -11.64 3.62
CA ARG A 28 -17.65 -10.88 3.95
C ARG A 28 -18.02 -10.89 5.46
N LYS A 29 -17.14 -11.38 6.34
CA LYS A 29 -17.23 -11.21 7.79
C LYS A 29 -16.06 -10.34 8.27
N SER A 30 -16.24 -9.65 9.39
CA SER A 30 -15.29 -8.68 9.93
C SER A 30 -15.24 -8.74 11.46
N THR A 31 -14.19 -8.20 12.06
CA THR A 31 -14.12 -8.05 13.53
C THR A 31 -15.25 -7.16 14.05
N THR A 32 -15.66 -6.15 13.28
CA THR A 32 -16.78 -5.27 13.61
C THR A 32 -18.10 -6.03 13.78
N ASP A 33 -18.32 -7.12 13.02
CA ASP A 33 -19.51 -7.98 13.17
C ASP A 33 -19.61 -8.60 14.56
N ALA A 34 -18.55 -9.31 14.96
CA ALA A 34 -18.51 -10.02 16.23
C ALA A 34 -18.52 -9.04 17.42
N ILE A 35 -17.78 -7.93 17.34
CA ILE A 35 -17.80 -6.88 18.37
C ILE A 35 -19.20 -6.28 18.50
N PHE A 36 -19.86 -5.98 17.38
CA PHE A 36 -21.22 -5.42 17.36
C PHE A 36 -22.22 -6.40 18.00
N ALA A 37 -22.17 -7.67 17.59
CA ALA A 37 -23.09 -8.68 18.09
C ALA A 37 -22.99 -8.85 19.61
N LEU A 38 -21.77 -9.01 20.13
CA LEU A 38 -21.54 -9.10 21.58
C LEU A 38 -22.02 -7.85 22.32
N ARG A 39 -21.72 -6.64 21.81
CA ARG A 39 -22.13 -5.39 22.46
C ARG A 39 -23.64 -5.23 22.52
N ILE A 40 -24.34 -5.53 21.43
CA ILE A 40 -25.80 -5.46 21.40
C ILE A 40 -26.41 -6.52 22.32
N LEU A 41 -25.87 -7.74 22.35
CA LEU A 41 -26.33 -8.78 23.26
C LEU A 41 -26.23 -8.31 24.71
N MET A 42 -25.04 -7.87 25.14
CA MET A 42 -24.82 -7.33 26.49
C MET A 42 -25.73 -6.14 26.79
N GLU A 43 -25.97 -5.25 25.82
CA GLU A 43 -26.86 -4.10 25.97
C GLU A 43 -28.32 -4.53 26.19
N LYS A 44 -28.85 -5.46 25.39
CA LYS A 44 -30.23 -5.94 25.54
C LYS A 44 -30.47 -6.65 26.87
N TYR A 45 -29.54 -7.50 27.31
CA TYR A 45 -29.64 -8.14 28.64
C TYR A 45 -29.54 -7.11 29.77
N ARG A 46 -28.65 -6.13 29.62
CA ARG A 46 -28.53 -5.01 30.55
C ARG A 46 -29.87 -4.27 30.71
N ASP A 47 -30.47 -3.87 29.60
CA ASP A 47 -31.71 -3.10 29.59
C ASP A 47 -32.92 -3.94 30.02
N GLY A 48 -32.91 -5.25 29.76
CA GLY A 48 -33.91 -6.18 30.27
C GLY A 48 -33.76 -6.54 31.76
N GLN A 49 -32.70 -6.05 32.43
CA GLN A 49 -32.36 -6.41 33.82
C GLN A 49 -32.19 -7.93 34.04
N ARG A 50 -31.71 -8.64 33.00
CA ARG A 50 -31.44 -10.08 33.03
C ARG A 50 -29.94 -10.34 33.14
N GLU A 51 -29.56 -11.44 33.78
CA GLU A 51 -28.17 -11.88 33.84
C GLU A 51 -27.74 -12.41 32.47
N LEU A 52 -26.49 -12.09 32.10
CA LEU A 52 -25.82 -12.66 30.94
C LEU A 52 -24.41 -13.04 31.37
N HIS A 53 -24.05 -14.29 31.11
CA HIS A 53 -22.76 -14.88 31.43
C HIS A 53 -21.98 -15.03 30.13
N CYS A 54 -20.78 -14.48 30.08
CA CYS A 54 -19.89 -14.54 28.91
C CYS A 54 -18.54 -15.11 29.35
N VAL A 55 -18.07 -16.17 28.70
CA VAL A 55 -16.72 -16.70 28.87
C VAL A 55 -15.94 -16.43 27.58
N PHE A 56 -14.76 -15.82 27.74
CA PHE A 56 -13.81 -15.54 26.67
C PHE A 56 -12.71 -16.58 26.75
N VAL A 57 -12.70 -17.51 25.79
CA VAL A 57 -11.79 -18.66 25.75
C VAL A 57 -10.63 -18.36 24.79
N ASP A 58 -9.40 -18.58 25.25
CA ASP A 58 -8.16 -18.47 24.48
C ASP A 58 -7.50 -19.85 24.39
N LEU A 59 -6.90 -20.16 23.24
CA LEU A 59 -6.21 -21.43 23.01
C LEU A 59 -4.69 -21.27 23.16
N GLU A 60 -4.03 -22.24 23.77
CA GLU A 60 -2.58 -22.21 23.90
C GLU A 60 -1.91 -22.49 22.55
N LYS A 61 -1.22 -21.50 21.97
CA LYS A 61 -0.44 -21.66 20.72
C LYS A 61 -1.26 -22.36 19.62
N ALA A 62 -2.45 -21.84 19.34
CA ALA A 62 -3.45 -22.51 18.52
C ALA A 62 -2.91 -23.06 17.19
N TYR A 63 -2.14 -22.26 16.44
CA TYR A 63 -1.55 -22.68 15.17
C TYR A 63 -0.51 -23.78 15.33
N ASP A 64 0.34 -23.69 16.35
CA ASP A 64 1.48 -24.59 16.54
C ASP A 64 1.07 -25.95 17.13
N ARG A 65 -0.14 -26.04 17.70
CA ARG A 65 -0.65 -27.26 18.33
C ARG A 65 -1.47 -28.16 17.42
N VAL A 66 -1.94 -27.68 16.26
CA VAL A 66 -2.82 -28.47 15.38
C VAL A 66 -2.13 -29.77 14.96
N PRO A 67 -2.63 -30.96 15.37
CA PRO A 67 -2.06 -32.21 14.91
C PRO A 67 -2.29 -32.39 13.40
N ARG A 68 -1.27 -32.84 12.66
CA ARG A 68 -1.36 -33.00 11.19
C ARG A 68 -2.40 -34.03 10.79
N GLU A 69 -2.45 -35.16 11.49
CA GLU A 69 -3.48 -36.20 11.26
C GLU A 69 -4.89 -35.67 11.47
N GLU A 70 -5.06 -34.81 12.48
CA GLU A 70 -6.33 -34.15 12.74
C GLU A 70 -6.72 -33.19 11.62
N LEU A 71 -5.76 -32.42 11.09
CA LEU A 71 -5.97 -31.57 9.91
C LEU A 71 -6.44 -32.38 8.70
N TRP A 72 -5.77 -33.50 8.38
CA TRP A 72 -6.15 -34.36 7.25
C TRP A 72 -7.55 -34.94 7.44
N TYR A 73 -7.85 -35.41 8.64
CA TYR A 73 -9.18 -35.90 8.99
C TYR A 73 -10.26 -34.83 8.83
N CYS A 74 -10.04 -33.61 9.34
CA CYS A 74 -10.96 -32.49 9.21
C CYS A 74 -11.21 -32.14 7.74
N MET A 75 -10.16 -32.08 6.91
CA MET A 75 -10.31 -31.80 5.48
C MET A 75 -11.19 -32.85 4.79
N ARG A 76 -10.94 -34.15 5.05
CA ARG A 76 -11.75 -35.24 4.48
C ARG A 76 -13.21 -35.15 4.94
N LYS A 77 -13.43 -34.92 6.24
CA LYS A 77 -14.77 -34.82 6.83
C LYS A 77 -15.55 -33.63 6.24
N SER A 78 -14.87 -32.53 5.92
CA SER A 78 -15.46 -31.36 5.25
C SER A 78 -15.66 -31.54 3.73
N GLY A 79 -15.53 -32.76 3.19
CA GLY A 79 -15.81 -33.05 1.78
C GLY A 79 -14.69 -32.68 0.81
N VAL A 80 -13.48 -32.42 1.30
CA VAL A 80 -12.33 -32.15 0.43
C VAL A 80 -11.89 -33.44 -0.26
N ALA A 81 -11.79 -33.40 -1.59
CA ALA A 81 -11.31 -34.54 -2.38
C ALA A 81 -9.88 -34.94 -1.99
N GLU A 82 -9.61 -36.25 -1.96
CA GLU A 82 -8.34 -36.81 -1.50
C GLU A 82 -7.12 -36.27 -2.28
N THR A 83 -7.31 -35.90 -3.55
CA THR A 83 -6.27 -35.24 -4.36
C THR A 83 -5.79 -33.93 -3.74
N TYR A 84 -6.70 -33.11 -3.20
CA TYR A 84 -6.32 -31.87 -2.51
C TYR A 84 -5.73 -32.14 -1.14
N VAL A 85 -6.23 -33.16 -0.42
CA VAL A 85 -5.65 -33.57 0.87
C VAL A 85 -4.18 -33.96 0.67
N ARG A 86 -3.87 -34.80 -0.32
CA ARG A 86 -2.49 -35.19 -0.67
C ARG A 86 -1.61 -34.01 -1.04
N VAL A 87 -2.14 -33.05 -1.81
CA VAL A 87 -1.39 -31.83 -2.17
C VAL A 87 -1.06 -31.00 -0.92
N VAL A 88 -1.96 -30.90 0.05
CA VAL A 88 -1.65 -30.20 1.31
C VAL A 88 -0.71 -31.04 2.18
N GLN A 89 -0.86 -32.36 2.23
CA GLN A 89 0.09 -33.26 2.92
C GLN A 89 1.51 -33.09 2.40
N ASP A 90 1.70 -33.07 1.08
CA ASP A 90 2.99 -32.85 0.42
C ASP A 90 3.62 -31.51 0.82
N MET A 91 2.82 -30.44 0.97
CA MET A 91 3.31 -29.15 1.46
C MET A 91 3.84 -29.20 2.90
N TYR A 92 3.37 -30.13 3.72
CA TYR A 92 3.75 -30.29 5.12
C TYR A 92 4.82 -31.39 5.31
N GLU A 93 5.00 -32.28 4.34
CA GLU A 93 5.98 -33.36 4.44
C GLU A 93 7.41 -32.80 4.48
N ARG A 94 8.25 -33.37 5.34
CA ARG A 94 9.69 -33.02 5.47
C ARG A 94 9.97 -31.54 5.74
N SER A 95 9.00 -30.78 6.24
CA SER A 95 9.17 -29.36 6.59
C SER A 95 10.25 -29.19 7.67
N ARG A 96 11.29 -28.42 7.35
CA ARG A 96 12.35 -28.00 8.28
C ARG A 96 12.29 -26.49 8.47
N THR A 97 12.59 -26.03 9.68
CA THR A 97 12.62 -24.60 10.02
C THR A 97 13.98 -24.21 10.59
N VAL A 98 14.37 -22.97 10.31
CA VAL A 98 15.53 -22.29 10.88
C VAL A 98 15.06 -20.93 11.41
N VAL A 99 15.52 -20.55 12.60
CA VAL A 99 15.21 -19.24 13.19
C VAL A 99 16.39 -18.30 12.95
N ARG A 100 16.12 -17.10 12.41
CA ARG A 100 17.13 -16.04 12.25
C ARG A 100 17.13 -15.15 13.49
N CYS A 101 18.25 -15.13 14.19
CA CYS A 101 18.50 -14.37 15.41
C CYS A 101 19.54 -13.26 15.13
N ALA A 102 19.70 -12.31 16.06
CA ALA A 102 20.72 -11.26 15.96
C ALA A 102 22.16 -11.79 15.91
N VAL A 103 22.38 -13.02 16.38
CA VAL A 103 23.67 -13.73 16.42
C VAL A 103 23.87 -14.71 15.26
N GLY A 104 22.93 -14.81 14.31
CA GLY A 104 23.00 -15.75 13.19
C GLY A 104 21.76 -16.63 13.05
N GLN A 105 21.85 -17.67 12.22
CA GLN A 105 20.79 -18.66 12.02
C GLN A 105 20.95 -19.85 12.97
N THR A 106 19.85 -20.39 13.49
CA THR A 106 19.88 -21.64 14.29
C THR A 106 20.12 -22.86 13.42
N GLU A 107 20.39 -24.01 14.05
CA GLU A 107 20.36 -25.31 13.36
C GLU A 107 18.96 -25.63 12.81
N GLU A 108 18.91 -26.45 11.76
CA GLU A 108 17.66 -26.93 11.18
C GLU A 108 16.97 -27.91 12.13
N PHE A 109 15.69 -27.68 12.42
CA PHE A 109 14.86 -28.64 13.13
C PHE A 109 13.60 -28.98 12.34
N LYS A 110 13.13 -30.22 12.50
CA LYS A 110 11.89 -30.70 11.87
C LYS A 110 10.67 -30.12 12.57
N VAL A 111 9.68 -29.72 11.79
CA VAL A 111 8.36 -29.33 12.30
C VAL A 111 7.40 -30.48 12.01
N GLU A 112 6.84 -31.09 13.05
CA GLU A 112 5.97 -32.26 12.94
C GLU A 112 4.50 -31.97 13.33
N VAL A 113 4.27 -30.84 14.02
CA VAL A 113 2.96 -30.41 14.50
C VAL A 113 2.74 -28.95 14.12
N GLY A 114 1.49 -28.57 13.92
CA GLY A 114 1.07 -27.20 13.69
C GLY A 114 1.01 -26.79 12.22
N LEU A 115 0.41 -25.62 12.00
CA LEU A 115 0.24 -25.00 10.70
C LEU A 115 1.40 -24.06 10.38
N HIS A 116 1.77 -23.94 9.10
CA HIS A 116 2.83 -23.03 8.68
C HIS A 116 2.43 -21.56 8.91
N GLN A 117 3.10 -20.89 9.84
CA GLN A 117 2.89 -19.46 10.08
C GLN A 117 3.39 -18.63 8.89
N GLY A 118 2.56 -17.70 8.40
CA GLY A 118 2.87 -16.89 7.22
C GLY A 118 2.55 -17.54 5.86
N SER A 119 2.00 -18.77 5.86
CA SER A 119 1.36 -19.39 4.70
C SER A 119 0.06 -18.65 4.34
N ALA A 120 -0.24 -18.57 3.05
CA ALA A 120 -1.51 -18.02 2.59
C ALA A 120 -2.68 -19.00 2.81
N LEU A 121 -2.40 -20.30 2.92
CA LEU A 121 -3.40 -21.37 3.03
C LEU A 121 -3.75 -21.70 4.49
N SER A 122 -2.77 -21.65 5.41
CA SER A 122 -2.94 -21.99 6.84
C SER A 122 -4.15 -21.34 7.52
N PRO A 123 -4.50 -20.05 7.30
CA PRO A 123 -5.66 -19.45 7.95
C PRO A 123 -6.98 -20.12 7.57
N PHE A 124 -7.12 -20.59 6.33
CA PHE A 124 -8.31 -21.31 5.91
C PHE A 124 -8.32 -22.74 6.44
N LEU A 125 -7.18 -23.43 6.43
CA LEU A 125 -7.05 -24.76 7.05
C LEU A 125 -7.40 -24.73 8.54
N PHE A 126 -6.94 -23.70 9.26
CA PHE A 126 -7.31 -23.49 10.66
C PHE A 126 -8.82 -23.31 10.84
N ALA A 127 -9.47 -22.55 9.94
CA ALA A 127 -10.92 -22.40 9.98
C ALA A 127 -11.66 -23.72 9.76
N ILE A 128 -11.19 -24.59 8.85
CA ILE A 128 -11.73 -25.94 8.63
C ILE A 128 -11.61 -26.78 9.91
N VAL A 129 -10.42 -26.79 10.53
CA VAL A 129 -10.20 -27.54 11.78
C VAL A 129 -11.13 -27.03 12.88
N MET A 130 -11.17 -25.73 13.12
CA MET A 130 -12.03 -25.15 14.16
C MET A 130 -13.52 -25.39 13.89
N ASP A 131 -13.95 -25.37 12.63
CA ASP A 131 -15.33 -25.70 12.24
C ASP A 131 -15.69 -27.14 12.64
N GLN A 132 -14.82 -28.10 12.33
CA GLN A 132 -15.02 -29.51 12.63
C GLN A 132 -14.88 -29.83 14.13
N LEU A 133 -14.01 -29.12 14.85
CA LEU A 133 -13.85 -29.27 16.30
C LEU A 133 -15.06 -28.76 17.07
N SER A 134 -15.70 -27.71 16.54
CA SER A 134 -16.81 -27.03 17.20
C SER A 134 -18.19 -27.58 16.85
N GLU A 135 -18.31 -28.47 15.86
CA GLU A 135 -19.57 -28.95 15.30
C GLU A 135 -20.60 -29.42 16.35
N GLU A 136 -20.15 -30.15 17.37
CA GLU A 136 -21.01 -30.76 18.42
C GLU A 136 -21.30 -29.83 19.61
N VAL A 137 -20.58 -28.71 19.72
CA VAL A 137 -20.61 -27.84 20.92
C VAL A 137 -21.01 -26.40 20.61
N ARG A 138 -20.93 -25.98 19.34
CA ARG A 138 -21.30 -24.64 18.91
C ARG A 138 -22.81 -24.44 19.01
N GLN A 139 -23.19 -23.31 19.59
CA GLN A 139 -24.56 -22.82 19.54
C GLN A 139 -24.71 -21.79 18.41
N GLU A 140 -25.94 -21.44 18.06
CA GLU A 140 -26.18 -20.39 17.08
C GLU A 140 -25.61 -19.05 17.56
N SER A 141 -25.09 -18.23 16.64
CA SER A 141 -24.77 -16.83 16.99
C SER A 141 -26.05 -16.11 17.43
N PRO A 142 -26.00 -15.28 18.48
CA PRO A 142 -24.81 -14.73 19.14
C PRO A 142 -24.27 -15.55 20.35
N TRP A 143 -24.83 -16.71 20.67
CA TRP A 143 -24.46 -17.49 21.86
C TRP A 143 -23.07 -18.11 21.77
N THR A 144 -22.64 -18.44 20.56
CA THR A 144 -21.25 -18.77 20.24
C THR A 144 -20.76 -17.86 19.13
N MET A 145 -19.61 -17.21 19.35
CA MET A 145 -18.90 -16.41 18.36
C MET A 145 -17.43 -16.78 18.37
N MET A 146 -16.88 -17.11 17.20
CA MET A 146 -15.47 -17.48 17.04
C MET A 146 -14.78 -16.52 16.08
N PHE A 147 -13.58 -16.09 16.41
CA PHE A 147 -12.71 -15.37 15.48
C PHE A 147 -11.34 -16.01 15.51
N ALA A 148 -11.09 -16.90 14.56
CA ALA A 148 -9.94 -17.81 14.63
C ALA A 148 -9.95 -18.59 15.96
N ASP A 149 -8.98 -18.34 16.83
CA ASP A 149 -8.78 -18.96 18.15
C ASP A 149 -9.52 -18.24 19.29
N ASP A 150 -9.94 -16.99 19.10
CA ASP A 150 -10.74 -16.25 20.08
C ASP A 150 -12.19 -16.77 20.08
N ILE A 151 -12.63 -17.43 21.14
CA ILE A 151 -13.99 -17.96 21.27
C ILE A 151 -14.75 -17.24 22.38
N VAL A 152 -16.00 -16.85 22.11
CA VAL A 152 -16.91 -16.27 23.09
C VAL A 152 -18.12 -17.18 23.24
N ILE A 153 -18.37 -17.61 24.47
CA ILE A 153 -19.52 -18.43 24.85
C ILE A 153 -20.41 -17.59 25.76
N CYS A 154 -21.68 -17.43 25.38
CA CYS A 154 -22.66 -16.67 26.14
C CYS A 154 -23.81 -17.58 26.59
N SER A 155 -24.34 -17.35 27.80
CA SER A 155 -25.53 -18.01 28.29
C SER A 155 -26.30 -17.14 29.30
N GLU A 156 -27.57 -17.43 29.49
CA GLU A 156 -28.43 -16.77 30.47
C GLU A 156 -28.21 -17.26 31.90
N SER A 157 -27.64 -18.47 32.07
CA SER A 157 -27.32 -19.08 33.37
C SER A 157 -25.83 -19.34 33.50
N ARG A 158 -25.32 -19.17 34.73
CA ARG A 158 -23.94 -19.48 35.11
C ARG A 158 -23.64 -20.97 34.95
N GLU A 159 -24.56 -21.83 35.38
CA GLU A 159 -24.42 -23.28 35.32
C GLU A 159 -24.33 -23.74 33.86
N GLN A 160 -25.18 -23.17 32.99
CA GLN A 160 -25.17 -23.49 31.57
C GLN A 160 -23.89 -23.01 30.87
N VAL A 161 -23.35 -21.84 31.23
CA VAL A 161 -22.08 -21.39 30.62
C VAL A 161 -20.89 -22.23 31.09
N GLU A 162 -20.92 -22.71 32.34
CA GLU A 162 -19.90 -23.61 32.90
C GLU A 162 -19.94 -24.97 32.22
N GLU A 163 -21.14 -25.55 32.04
CA GLU A 163 -21.33 -26.79 31.28
C GLU A 163 -20.85 -26.64 29.83
N ASN A 164 -21.24 -25.54 29.17
CA ASN A 164 -20.80 -25.27 27.80
C ASN A 164 -19.28 -25.12 27.71
N LEU A 165 -18.66 -24.43 28.67
CA LEU A 165 -17.20 -24.27 28.72
C LEU A 165 -16.49 -25.63 28.85
N GLU A 166 -16.97 -26.52 29.71
CA GLU A 166 -16.43 -27.88 29.84
C GLU A 166 -16.63 -28.71 28.58
N ARG A 167 -17.80 -28.61 27.93
CA ARG A 167 -18.04 -29.26 26.63
C ARG A 167 -17.07 -28.78 25.57
N TRP A 168 -16.84 -27.47 25.49
CA TRP A 168 -15.86 -26.86 24.59
C TRP A 168 -14.45 -27.34 24.88
N ARG A 169 -14.03 -27.35 26.15
CA ARG A 169 -12.74 -27.89 26.57
C ARG A 169 -12.58 -29.34 26.10
N PHE A 170 -13.54 -30.21 26.41
CA PHE A 170 -13.47 -31.62 26.04
C PHE A 170 -13.41 -31.80 24.51
N ALA A 171 -14.23 -31.06 23.75
CA ALA A 171 -14.25 -31.14 22.30
C ALA A 171 -12.93 -30.73 21.63
N LEU A 172 -12.24 -29.74 22.20
CA LEU A 172 -10.95 -29.25 21.73
C LEU A 172 -9.79 -30.15 22.19
N GLU A 173 -9.73 -30.48 23.48
CA GLU A 173 -8.62 -31.23 24.08
C GLU A 173 -8.54 -32.66 23.56
N ARG A 174 -9.68 -33.31 23.31
CA ARG A 174 -9.72 -34.68 22.75
C ARG A 174 -9.12 -34.78 21.35
N ARG A 175 -8.96 -33.65 20.63
CA ARG A 175 -8.41 -33.56 19.27
C ARG A 175 -7.13 -32.71 19.23
N GLY A 176 -6.43 -32.60 20.37
CA GLY A 176 -5.09 -32.03 20.47
C GLY A 176 -5.01 -30.51 20.66
N MET A 177 -6.14 -29.82 20.80
CA MET A 177 -6.18 -28.37 21.04
C MET A 177 -6.40 -28.07 22.52
N LYS A 178 -5.53 -27.26 23.13
CA LYS A 178 -5.59 -26.99 24.58
C LYS A 178 -6.13 -25.61 24.89
N VAL A 179 -7.08 -25.53 25.83
CA VAL A 179 -7.61 -24.28 26.38
C VAL A 179 -6.65 -23.68 27.39
N SER A 180 -6.41 -22.37 27.30
CA SER A 180 -5.57 -21.64 28.26
C SER A 180 -6.38 -21.21 29.47
N GLY A 181 -6.26 -21.94 30.59
CA GLY A 181 -6.95 -21.57 31.83
C GLY A 181 -6.55 -20.19 32.38
N SER A 182 -5.29 -19.79 32.22
CA SER A 182 -4.77 -18.51 32.72
C SER A 182 -5.21 -17.28 31.91
N LYS A 183 -5.57 -17.46 30.64
CA LYS A 183 -6.05 -16.39 29.75
C LYS A 183 -7.55 -16.40 29.52
N THR A 184 -8.21 -17.51 29.85
CA THR A 184 -9.68 -17.60 29.80
C THR A 184 -10.26 -16.72 30.90
N GLU A 185 -11.17 -15.81 30.54
CA GLU A 185 -11.76 -14.85 31.46
C GLU A 185 -13.29 -14.92 31.42
N TYR A 186 -13.92 -14.71 32.57
CA TYR A 186 -15.37 -14.77 32.75
C TYR A 186 -15.94 -13.38 33.06
N MET A 187 -17.01 -12.98 32.39
CA MET A 187 -17.73 -11.73 32.62
C MET A 187 -19.22 -12.00 32.84
N CYS A 188 -19.82 -11.25 33.77
CA CYS A 188 -21.26 -11.31 34.04
C CYS A 188 -21.86 -9.90 33.95
N VAL A 189 -22.97 -9.76 33.22
CA VAL A 189 -23.78 -8.54 33.11
C VAL A 189 -24.97 -8.67 34.07
N ASN A 190 -25.34 -7.57 34.75
CA ASN A 190 -26.46 -7.51 35.71
C ASN A 190 -26.40 -8.53 36.85
N LYS A 191 -25.20 -8.76 37.38
CA LYS A 191 -24.95 -9.70 38.49
C LYS A 191 -25.95 -9.50 39.64
N ARG A 192 -26.64 -10.57 40.05
CA ARG A 192 -27.42 -10.64 41.29
C ARG A 192 -26.51 -10.91 42.49
N GLU A 193 -26.89 -10.42 43.67
CA GLU A 193 -26.17 -10.72 44.91
C GLU A 193 -26.09 -12.24 45.12
N GLY A 194 -24.89 -12.75 45.47
CA GLY A 194 -24.63 -14.20 45.60
C GLY A 194 -24.20 -14.94 44.32
N SER A 195 -24.20 -14.30 43.14
CA SER A 195 -23.79 -14.98 41.89
C SER A 195 -22.29 -15.35 41.89
N GLY A 196 -22.01 -16.64 41.91
CA GLY A 196 -20.67 -17.25 41.99
C GLY A 196 -19.77 -16.98 40.77
N THR A 197 -18.65 -17.69 40.71
CA THR A 197 -17.79 -17.73 39.52
C THR A 197 -18.03 -18.99 38.70
N VAL A 198 -17.50 -19.01 37.48
CA VAL A 198 -17.49 -20.18 36.59
C VAL A 198 -16.22 -20.96 36.87
N ARG A 199 -16.30 -22.28 36.85
CA ARG A 199 -15.14 -23.17 37.00
C ARG A 199 -14.73 -23.79 35.67
N LEU A 200 -13.43 -24.02 35.51
CA LEU A 200 -12.83 -24.77 34.42
C LEU A 200 -11.90 -25.80 35.06
N GLN A 201 -12.13 -27.09 34.83
CA GLN A 201 -11.42 -28.19 35.49
C GLN A 201 -11.45 -28.13 37.02
N GLY A 202 -12.54 -27.58 37.58
CA GLY A 202 -12.69 -27.37 39.03
C GLY A 202 -11.99 -26.12 39.58
N GLU A 203 -11.14 -25.46 38.79
CA GLU A 203 -10.49 -24.20 39.16
C GLU A 203 -11.37 -22.99 38.80
N GLU A 204 -11.31 -21.94 39.61
CA GLU A 204 -12.09 -20.72 39.37
C GLU A 204 -11.54 -19.91 38.20
N VAL A 205 -12.36 -19.68 37.18
CA VAL A 205 -12.02 -18.79 36.07
C VAL A 205 -12.01 -17.35 36.56
N LYS A 206 -11.00 -16.59 36.14
CA LYS A 206 -10.83 -15.18 36.52
C LYS A 206 -12.03 -14.35 36.08
N LYS A 207 -12.78 -13.84 37.06
CA LYS A 207 -13.93 -12.95 36.82
C LYS A 207 -13.48 -11.51 36.57
N VAL A 208 -13.90 -10.92 35.45
CA VAL A 208 -13.50 -9.58 35.02
C VAL A 208 -14.69 -8.66 34.76
N GLN A 209 -14.48 -7.36 34.96
CA GLN A 209 -15.47 -6.31 34.68
C GLN A 209 -15.24 -5.65 33.31
N GLU A 210 -14.04 -5.81 32.74
CA GLU A 210 -13.71 -5.37 31.39
C GLU A 210 -12.89 -6.46 30.68
N PHE A 211 -13.07 -6.59 29.38
CA PHE A 211 -12.34 -7.55 28.54
C PHE A 211 -12.00 -6.90 27.19
N LYS A 212 -10.82 -7.21 26.63
CA LYS A 212 -10.40 -6.73 25.30
C LYS A 212 -10.69 -7.79 24.24
N TYR A 213 -11.84 -7.66 23.57
CA TYR A 213 -12.27 -8.56 22.51
C TYR A 213 -11.96 -8.00 21.12
N LEU A 214 -11.19 -8.73 20.30
CA LEU A 214 -10.83 -8.35 18.92
C LEU A 214 -10.28 -6.93 18.79
N GLY A 215 -9.53 -6.52 19.81
CA GLY A 215 -8.96 -5.19 19.91
C GLY A 215 -9.85 -4.13 20.52
N SER A 216 -11.14 -4.37 20.81
CA SER A 216 -12.07 -3.42 21.45
C SER A 216 -12.48 -3.85 22.86
N THR A 217 -12.60 -2.90 23.79
CA THR A 217 -12.91 -3.18 25.20
C THR A 217 -14.41 -3.21 25.45
N VAL A 218 -14.91 -4.34 25.94
CA VAL A 218 -16.28 -4.49 26.44
C VAL A 218 -16.27 -4.42 27.98
N GLN A 219 -17.33 -3.85 28.55
CA GLN A 219 -17.49 -3.71 30.00
C GLN A 219 -18.86 -4.26 30.41
N SER A 220 -18.91 -4.96 31.55
CA SER A 220 -20.14 -5.54 32.12
C SER A 220 -21.23 -4.50 32.35
N ASN A 221 -20.85 -3.30 32.80
CA ASN A 221 -21.75 -2.17 33.07
C ASN A 221 -22.16 -1.37 31.81
N GLY A 222 -21.63 -1.72 30.63
CA GLY A 222 -21.90 -1.01 29.39
C GLY A 222 -21.21 0.35 29.23
N GLU A 223 -20.33 0.72 30.15
CA GLU A 223 -19.57 1.96 30.00
C GLU A 223 -18.56 1.85 28.84
N CYS A 224 -18.27 2.99 28.23
CA CYS A 224 -17.35 3.09 27.10
C CYS A 224 -16.13 3.97 27.41
N GLY A 225 -16.01 4.48 28.64
CA GLY A 225 -14.93 5.40 29.02
C GLY A 225 -13.54 4.75 28.90
N LYS A 226 -13.40 3.49 29.32
CA LYS A 226 -12.13 2.76 29.20
C LYS A 226 -11.76 2.49 27.73
N GLU A 227 -12.75 2.16 26.90
CA GLU A 227 -12.53 1.98 25.46
C GLU A 227 -12.06 3.27 24.79
N VAL A 228 -12.69 4.40 25.13
CA VAL A 228 -12.30 5.73 24.62
C VAL A 228 -10.88 6.08 25.03
N LYS A 229 -10.50 5.86 26.29
CA LYS A 229 -9.12 6.06 26.75
C LYS A 229 -8.12 5.19 25.98
N LYS A 230 -8.44 3.93 25.74
CA LYS A 230 -7.60 3.01 24.93
C LYS A 230 -7.52 3.47 23.47
N ARG A 231 -8.61 3.96 22.86
CA ARG A 231 -8.57 4.58 21.51
C ARG A 231 -7.70 5.83 21.46
N VAL A 232 -7.80 6.69 22.48
CA VAL A 232 -6.94 7.88 22.61
C VAL A 232 -5.48 7.45 22.72
N GLN A 233 -5.17 6.46 23.54
CA GLN A 233 -3.81 5.93 23.67
C GLN A 233 -3.31 5.32 22.36
N ALA A 234 -4.15 4.56 21.65
CA ALA A 234 -3.81 4.01 20.33
C ALA A 234 -3.55 5.13 19.31
N GLY A 235 -4.35 6.19 19.35
CA GLY A 235 -4.12 7.43 18.60
C GLY A 235 -2.75 8.03 18.91
N TRP A 236 -2.42 8.23 20.19
CA TRP A 236 -1.10 8.75 20.59
C TRP A 236 0.05 7.84 20.20
N ASN A 237 -0.10 6.53 20.31
CA ASN A 237 0.93 5.57 19.86
C ASN A 237 1.13 5.66 18.34
N GLY A 238 0.04 5.72 17.57
CA GLY A 238 0.11 5.97 16.13
C GLY A 238 0.78 7.31 15.82
N TRP A 239 0.42 8.36 16.56
CA TRP A 239 0.95 9.71 16.40
C TRP A 239 2.45 9.77 16.72
N ARG A 240 2.93 9.07 17.76
CA ARG A 240 4.36 8.93 18.08
C ARG A 240 5.15 8.24 16.96
N LYS A 241 4.60 7.19 16.36
CA LYS A 241 5.25 6.49 15.23
C LYS A 241 5.49 7.39 14.02
N VAL A 242 4.61 8.39 13.83
CA VAL A 242 4.73 9.38 12.75
C VAL A 242 5.10 10.77 13.29
N TRP A 243 5.65 10.85 14.50
CA TRP A 243 5.98 12.13 15.16
C TRP A 243 6.91 12.97 14.27
N GLY A 244 7.94 12.34 13.69
CA GLY A 244 8.89 13.04 12.82
C GLY A 244 8.20 13.82 11.71
N VAL A 245 7.17 13.23 11.10
CA VAL A 245 6.38 13.88 10.04
C VAL A 245 5.35 14.88 10.62
N LEU A 246 4.72 14.54 11.74
CA LEU A 246 3.65 15.38 12.29
C LEU A 246 4.15 16.65 12.96
N CYS A 247 5.34 16.62 13.58
CA CYS A 247 5.92 17.77 14.28
C CYS A 247 6.95 18.55 13.47
N ASP A 248 7.40 18.05 12.32
CA ASP A 248 8.32 18.78 11.45
C ASP A 248 7.65 20.03 10.87
N ARG A 249 8.21 21.21 11.17
CA ARG A 249 7.69 22.52 10.74
C ARG A 249 7.70 22.69 9.21
N LYS A 250 8.54 21.94 8.50
CA LYS A 250 8.70 21.93 7.04
C LYS A 250 7.51 21.28 6.33
N ILE A 251 6.79 20.40 7.03
CA ILE A 251 5.65 19.70 6.46
C ILE A 251 4.39 20.57 6.55
N SER A 252 3.80 20.84 5.38
CA SER A 252 2.55 21.61 5.31
C SER A 252 1.45 21.01 6.19
N ALA A 253 0.64 21.89 6.80
CA ALA A 253 -0.49 21.49 7.64
C ALA A 253 -1.44 20.49 6.94
N ARG A 254 -1.60 20.62 5.62
CA ARG A 254 -2.42 19.72 4.81
C ARG A 254 -1.87 18.29 4.76
N ILE A 255 -0.55 18.12 4.59
CA ILE A 255 0.09 16.80 4.61
C ILE A 255 0.06 16.21 6.01
N LYS A 256 0.36 17.01 7.05
CA LYS A 256 0.20 16.59 8.45
C LYS A 256 -1.21 16.09 8.73
N GLY A 257 -2.21 16.81 8.23
CA GLY A 257 -3.59 16.36 8.29
C GLY A 257 -3.87 15.06 7.54
N LYS A 258 -3.27 14.83 6.36
CA LYS A 258 -3.39 13.56 5.62
C LYS A 258 -2.79 12.39 6.40
N VAL A 259 -1.60 12.57 6.97
CA VAL A 259 -0.91 11.57 7.79
C VAL A 259 -1.71 11.27 9.06
N TYR A 260 -2.18 12.32 9.76
CA TYR A 260 -3.09 12.19 10.89
C TYR A 260 -4.34 11.37 10.53
N ARG A 261 -5.01 11.67 9.40
CA ARG A 261 -6.21 10.93 8.98
C ARG A 261 -5.93 9.45 8.69
N THR A 262 -4.76 9.14 8.15
CA THR A 262 -4.42 7.80 7.65
C THR A 262 -3.94 6.87 8.77
N VAL A 263 -3.16 7.40 9.72
CA VAL A 263 -2.54 6.61 10.79
C VAL A 263 -3.25 6.82 12.12
N VAL A 264 -3.29 8.07 12.58
CA VAL A 264 -3.72 8.43 13.94
C VAL A 264 -5.22 8.29 14.11
N ARG A 265 -5.99 8.94 13.24
CA ARG A 265 -7.45 8.87 13.25
C ARG A 265 -7.95 7.46 12.99
N ALA A 266 -7.32 6.73 12.06
CA ALA A 266 -7.70 5.34 11.79
C ALA A 266 -7.59 4.48 13.06
N ALA A 267 -6.50 4.61 13.82
CA ALA A 267 -6.30 3.93 15.09
C ALA A 267 -7.34 4.36 16.16
N MET A 268 -7.68 5.65 16.21
CA MET A 268 -8.71 6.16 17.13
C MET A 268 -10.11 5.67 16.78
N LEU A 269 -10.45 5.56 15.49
CA LEU A 269 -11.78 5.21 15.01
C LEU A 269 -12.10 3.72 15.10
N TYR A 270 -11.09 2.84 15.16
CA TYR A 270 -11.28 1.39 15.16
C TYR A 270 -12.29 0.93 16.22
N GLY A 271 -13.41 0.35 15.78
CA GLY A 271 -14.46 -0.21 16.63
C GLY A 271 -15.45 0.81 17.20
N LEU A 272 -15.21 2.12 17.06
CA LEU A 272 -16.11 3.16 17.61
C LEU A 272 -17.48 3.22 16.92
N GLU A 273 -17.61 2.68 15.71
CA GLU A 273 -18.89 2.53 15.04
C GLU A 273 -19.88 1.66 15.85
N THR A 274 -19.37 0.74 16.68
CA THR A 274 -20.14 -0.18 17.54
C THR A 274 -20.36 0.34 18.97
N VAL A 275 -19.84 1.52 19.31
CA VAL A 275 -19.82 2.03 20.70
C VAL A 275 -20.82 3.17 20.91
N SER A 276 -21.66 3.06 21.93
CA SER A 276 -22.56 4.14 22.36
C SER A 276 -21.79 5.25 23.10
N LEU A 277 -21.23 6.21 22.36
CA LEU A 277 -20.54 7.37 22.92
C LEU A 277 -21.54 8.36 23.55
N ARG A 278 -21.26 8.83 24.77
CA ARG A 278 -21.96 9.99 25.35
C ARG A 278 -21.22 11.28 24.96
N LYS A 279 -21.89 12.43 25.11
CA LYS A 279 -21.29 13.76 24.80
C LYS A 279 -19.94 13.97 25.50
N ARG A 280 -19.80 13.52 26.76
CA ARG A 280 -18.54 13.61 27.51
C ARG A 280 -17.40 12.86 26.82
N GLN A 281 -17.63 11.61 26.40
CA GLN A 281 -16.62 10.79 25.71
C GLN A 281 -16.31 11.32 24.30
N GLU A 282 -17.32 11.81 23.57
CA GLU A 282 -17.12 12.47 22.28
C GLU A 282 -16.20 13.70 22.44
N SER A 283 -16.46 14.54 23.46
CA SER A 283 -15.58 15.65 23.82
C SER A 283 -14.17 15.20 24.20
N GLU A 284 -14.01 14.09 24.95
CA GLU A 284 -12.70 13.55 25.32
C GLU A 284 -11.86 13.16 24.09
N LEU A 285 -12.49 12.49 23.12
CA LEU A 285 -11.86 12.14 21.85
C LEU A 285 -11.49 13.39 21.03
N GLU A 286 -12.38 14.38 20.99
CA GLU A 286 -12.12 15.64 20.27
C GLU A 286 -11.01 16.47 20.92
N VAL A 287 -10.93 16.49 22.25
CA VAL A 287 -9.84 17.14 23.00
C VAL A 287 -8.51 16.45 22.67
N ALA A 288 -8.48 15.12 22.62
CA ALA A 288 -7.28 14.39 22.23
C ALA A 288 -6.88 14.66 20.76
N GLU A 289 -7.84 14.64 19.83
CA GLU A 289 -7.63 15.03 18.42
C GLU A 289 -7.02 16.43 18.32
N LEU A 290 -7.64 17.42 18.96
CA LEU A 290 -7.19 18.80 18.92
C LEU A 290 -5.81 18.97 19.56
N LYS A 291 -5.52 18.25 20.63
CA LYS A 291 -4.18 18.26 21.25
C LYS A 291 -3.14 17.75 20.25
N MET A 292 -3.38 16.59 19.63
CA MET A 292 -2.48 16.03 18.61
C MET A 292 -2.29 16.97 17.42
N LEU A 293 -3.38 17.56 16.89
CA LEU A 293 -3.30 18.51 15.77
C LEU A 293 -2.57 19.79 16.14
N ARG A 294 -2.82 20.35 17.33
CA ARG A 294 -2.11 21.53 17.85
C ARG A 294 -0.62 21.29 17.95
N PHE A 295 -0.21 20.18 18.54
CA PHE A 295 1.19 19.76 18.56
C PHE A 295 1.76 19.63 17.16
N SER A 296 1.00 19.04 16.23
CA SER A 296 1.44 18.87 14.85
C SER A 296 1.64 20.21 14.13
N LEU A 297 0.80 21.21 14.41
CA LEU A 297 0.87 22.54 13.81
C LEU A 297 1.78 23.51 14.58
N GLY A 298 2.39 23.09 15.69
CA GLY A 298 3.22 23.96 16.53
C GLY A 298 2.44 25.07 17.24
N VAL A 299 1.13 24.89 17.44
CA VAL A 299 0.24 25.89 18.05
C VAL A 299 -0.07 25.50 19.48
N THR A 300 0.09 26.41 20.42
CA THR A 300 -0.21 26.23 21.83
C THR A 300 -1.63 26.70 22.17
N ARG A 301 -2.04 26.52 23.43
CA ARG A 301 -3.31 27.10 23.92
C ARG A 301 -3.20 28.61 24.17
N LEU A 302 -1.99 29.13 24.37
CA LEU A 302 -1.74 30.55 24.63
C LEU A 302 -1.95 31.40 23.38
N ASP A 303 -1.79 30.81 22.19
CA ASP A 303 -1.99 31.48 20.91
C ASP A 303 -3.48 31.82 20.63
N ARG A 304 -4.40 31.35 21.46
CA ARG A 304 -5.87 31.62 21.39
C ARG A 304 -6.52 31.37 20.02
N ILE A 305 -5.91 30.53 19.18
CA ILE A 305 -6.44 30.15 17.85
C ILE A 305 -7.68 29.28 18.00
N ARG A 306 -8.76 29.60 17.26
CA ARG A 306 -10.01 28.84 17.23
C ARG A 306 -9.81 27.41 16.70
N ASN A 307 -10.53 26.44 17.28
CA ASN A 307 -10.39 25.03 16.92
C ASN A 307 -10.82 24.73 15.48
N GLU A 308 -11.82 25.45 14.97
CA GLU A 308 -12.28 25.38 13.58
C GLU A 308 -11.14 25.71 12.60
N TYR A 309 -10.33 26.71 12.93
CA TYR A 309 -9.21 27.13 12.09
C TYR A 309 -8.11 26.07 12.03
N ILE A 310 -7.78 25.44 13.16
CA ILE A 310 -6.78 24.35 13.25
C ILE A 310 -7.21 23.16 12.40
N ARG A 311 -8.48 22.77 12.54
CA ARG A 311 -9.08 21.70 11.75
C ARG A 311 -9.13 22.04 10.26
N GLY A 312 -9.51 23.28 9.91
CA GLY A 312 -9.50 23.77 8.53
C GLY A 312 -8.12 23.75 7.90
N THR A 313 -7.12 24.26 8.63
CA THR A 313 -5.70 24.30 8.23
C THR A 313 -5.13 22.90 7.98
N ALA A 314 -5.50 21.92 8.81
CA ALA A 314 -5.13 20.52 8.60
C ALA A 314 -6.04 19.78 7.59
N HIS A 315 -7.12 20.38 7.10
CA HIS A 315 -8.18 19.72 6.32
C HIS A 315 -8.78 18.48 7.02
N VAL A 316 -9.02 18.59 8.32
CA VAL A 316 -9.43 17.51 9.21
C VAL A 316 -10.82 17.85 9.77
N GLY A 317 -11.86 17.14 9.33
CA GLY A 317 -13.21 17.27 9.91
C GLY A 317 -13.27 16.79 11.37
N ARG A 318 -14.32 17.11 12.13
CA ARG A 318 -14.43 16.72 13.55
C ARG A 318 -14.47 15.19 13.70
N LEU A 319 -13.80 14.67 14.73
CA LEU A 319 -13.80 13.22 14.97
C LEU A 319 -15.21 12.67 15.22
N GLY A 320 -16.05 13.37 15.99
CA GLY A 320 -17.43 12.95 16.24
C GLY A 320 -18.24 12.76 14.95
N ASP A 321 -18.07 13.65 13.97
CA ASP A 321 -18.68 13.52 12.64
C ASP A 321 -18.20 12.25 11.93
N LYS A 322 -16.91 11.94 12.03
CA LYS A 322 -16.33 10.74 11.42
C LYS A 322 -16.77 9.45 12.10
N VAL A 323 -16.97 9.43 13.41
CA VAL A 323 -17.59 8.30 14.11
C VAL A 323 -19.03 8.10 13.61
N ARG A 324 -19.81 9.18 13.47
CA ARG A 324 -21.18 9.13 12.94
C ARG A 324 -21.21 8.64 11.48
N GLU A 325 -20.31 9.12 10.64
CA GLU A 325 -20.17 8.64 9.25
C GLU A 325 -19.80 7.15 9.19
N ALA A 326 -18.85 6.69 10.01
CA ALA A 326 -18.46 5.28 10.09
C ALA A 326 -19.64 4.41 10.54
N ARG A 327 -20.39 4.83 11.57
CA ARG A 327 -21.61 4.15 12.02
C ARG A 327 -22.69 4.10 10.94
N LEU A 328 -22.92 5.18 10.21
CA LEU A 328 -23.89 5.18 9.10
C LEU A 328 -23.47 4.26 7.97
N ARG A 329 -22.17 4.22 7.64
CA ARG A 329 -21.63 3.29 6.63
C ARG A 329 -21.81 1.84 7.07
N TRP A 330 -21.49 1.55 8.33
CA TRP A 330 -21.68 0.24 8.95
C TRP A 330 -23.15 -0.17 8.96
N PHE A 331 -24.03 0.70 9.44
CA PHE A 331 -25.47 0.43 9.44
C PHE A 331 -26.01 0.18 8.03
N GLY A 332 -25.60 0.98 7.05
CA GLY A 332 -25.93 0.73 5.65
C GLY A 332 -25.42 -0.62 5.15
N HIS A 333 -24.25 -1.08 5.61
CA HIS A 333 -23.76 -2.43 5.33
C HIS A 333 -24.71 -3.49 5.90
N VAL A 334 -25.07 -3.39 7.18
CA VAL A 334 -26.00 -4.31 7.85
C VAL A 334 -27.36 -4.35 7.15
N GLN A 335 -27.91 -3.20 6.75
CA GLN A 335 -29.22 -3.12 6.08
C GLN A 335 -29.25 -3.72 4.67
N ARG A 336 -28.10 -3.90 4.02
CA ARG A 336 -28.00 -4.54 2.69
C ARG A 336 -27.81 -6.06 2.77
N ARG A 337 -27.70 -6.62 3.98
CA ARG A 337 -27.59 -8.06 4.20
C ARG A 337 -28.97 -8.69 4.35
N ASP A 338 -29.00 -10.00 4.17
CA ASP A 338 -30.14 -10.87 4.46
C ASP A 338 -30.55 -10.83 5.94
N SER A 339 -31.72 -11.40 6.27
CA SER A 339 -32.26 -11.45 7.63
C SER A 339 -31.43 -12.30 8.58
N GLU A 340 -30.78 -13.35 8.06
CA GLU A 340 -30.00 -14.32 8.84
C GLU A 340 -28.66 -13.77 9.31
N TYR A 341 -28.14 -12.75 8.61
CA TYR A 341 -26.91 -12.07 8.98
C TYR A 341 -26.99 -11.52 10.42
N ILE A 342 -25.96 -11.80 11.21
CA ILE A 342 -25.94 -11.51 12.65
C ILE A 342 -26.25 -10.04 12.99
N GLY A 343 -25.77 -9.09 12.17
CA GLY A 343 -26.05 -7.67 12.40
C GLY A 343 -27.54 -7.35 12.31
N ARG A 344 -28.30 -8.04 11.45
CA ARG A 344 -29.75 -7.90 11.30
C ARG A 344 -30.46 -8.61 12.46
N ARG A 345 -30.14 -9.87 12.72
CA ARG A 345 -30.71 -10.62 13.86
C ARG A 345 -30.53 -9.90 15.19
N MET A 346 -29.34 -9.35 15.45
CA MET A 346 -29.08 -8.60 16.67
C MET A 346 -29.86 -7.28 16.74
N LEU A 347 -30.13 -6.61 15.62
CA LEU A 347 -30.99 -5.43 15.63
C LEU A 347 -32.44 -5.81 15.93
N ASP A 348 -32.93 -6.89 15.29
CA ASP A 348 -34.32 -7.34 15.34
C ASP A 348 -34.65 -8.14 16.62
N MET A 349 -33.65 -8.59 17.40
CA MET A 349 -33.83 -9.34 18.65
C MET A 349 -34.63 -8.54 19.70
N GLU A 350 -35.71 -9.06 20.25
CA GLU A 350 -36.41 -8.41 21.36
C GLU A 350 -36.23 -9.22 22.65
N LEU A 351 -36.03 -8.52 23.77
CA LEU A 351 -35.96 -9.14 25.10
C LEU A 351 -37.00 -8.50 26.02
N PRO A 352 -37.77 -9.30 26.78
CA PRO A 352 -38.72 -8.78 27.74
C PRO A 352 -37.98 -8.13 28.92
N GLY A 353 -38.48 -6.99 29.39
CA GLY A 353 -37.95 -6.27 30.55
C GLY A 353 -38.11 -4.75 30.43
N ARG A 354 -37.90 -4.03 31.54
CA ARG A 354 -37.92 -2.56 31.57
C ARG A 354 -36.55 -2.00 31.89
N ARG A 355 -36.11 -1.07 31.05
CA ARG A 355 -34.86 -0.35 31.23
C ARG A 355 -34.89 0.52 32.49
N GLN A 356 -33.88 0.38 33.33
CA GLN A 356 -33.74 1.18 34.54
C GLN A 356 -33.47 2.66 34.18
N ARG A 357 -34.06 3.58 34.97
CA ARG A 357 -33.77 5.02 34.83
C ARG A 357 -32.29 5.26 35.15
N GLY A 358 -31.58 5.96 34.27
CA GLY A 358 -30.16 6.29 34.42
C GLY A 358 -29.17 5.29 33.78
N SER A 359 -29.65 4.19 33.18
CA SER A 359 -28.79 3.22 32.48
C SER A 359 -28.01 3.84 31.32
N CYS A 360 -26.84 3.27 31.02
CA CYS A 360 -25.98 3.66 29.90
C CYS A 360 -26.78 3.85 28.59
N PRO A 361 -26.46 4.88 27.77
CA PRO A 361 -27.18 5.11 26.53
C PRO A 361 -27.15 3.89 25.61
N GLN A 362 -28.33 3.53 25.09
CA GLN A 362 -28.46 2.54 24.03
C GLN A 362 -27.81 3.03 22.75
N MET A 363 -27.37 2.09 21.93
CA MET A 363 -27.01 2.40 20.55
C MET A 363 -28.30 2.71 19.79
N ASN A 364 -28.63 4.00 19.66
CA ASN A 364 -29.87 4.44 19.02
C ASN A 364 -29.79 4.26 17.50
N MET A 365 -30.15 3.07 17.03
CA MET A 365 -30.15 2.69 15.63
C MET A 365 -31.34 3.23 14.85
N GLU A 366 -32.43 3.62 15.53
CA GLU A 366 -33.57 4.30 14.91
C GLU A 366 -33.21 5.71 14.42
N LYS A 367 -32.47 6.47 15.23
CA LYS A 367 -31.94 7.78 14.84
C LYS A 367 -30.95 7.66 13.69
N VAL A 368 -30.12 6.62 13.70
CA VAL A 368 -29.19 6.31 12.59
C VAL A 368 -29.99 5.94 11.33
N SER A 369 -31.04 5.14 11.45
CA SER A 369 -31.97 4.76 10.37
C SER A 369 -32.72 5.95 9.79
N TRP A 370 -33.20 6.87 10.63
CA TRP A 370 -33.85 8.11 10.19
C TRP A 370 -32.87 9.02 9.43
N ILE A 371 -31.65 9.22 9.95
CA ILE A 371 -30.59 9.98 9.26
C ILE A 371 -30.22 9.31 7.92
N TYR A 372 -30.13 7.98 7.89
CA TYR A 372 -29.86 7.22 6.68
C TYR A 372 -30.94 7.43 5.61
N ARG A 373 -32.22 7.30 5.99
CA ARG A 373 -33.37 7.55 5.10
C ARG A 373 -33.43 9.00 4.60
N MET A 374 -33.17 9.98 5.46
CA MET A 374 -33.10 11.39 5.04
C MET A 374 -31.93 11.67 4.09
N ARG A 375 -30.74 11.11 4.32
CA ARG A 375 -29.60 11.26 3.38
C ARG A 375 -29.89 10.59 2.04
N GLY A 376 -30.61 9.46 2.03
CA GLY A 376 -31.10 8.83 0.80
C GLY A 376 -32.04 9.76 0.01
N ARG A 377 -33.03 10.36 0.67
CA ARG A 377 -33.95 11.34 0.05
C ARG A 377 -33.23 12.60 -0.44
N ARG A 378 -32.26 13.12 0.33
CA ARG A 378 -31.48 14.30 -0.06
C ARG A 378 -30.59 14.05 -1.28
N ARG A 379 -29.95 12.88 -1.37
CA ARG A 379 -29.21 12.48 -2.58
C ARG A 379 -30.14 12.33 -3.77
N ALA A 380 -31.32 11.74 -3.61
CA ALA A 380 -32.31 11.67 -4.68
C ALA A 380 -32.73 13.07 -5.17
N LEU A 381 -32.96 14.00 -4.24
CA LEU A 381 -33.21 15.41 -4.56
C LEU A 381 -32.04 16.08 -5.27
N GLU A 382 -30.81 15.97 -4.75
CA GLU A 382 -29.59 16.55 -5.36
C GLU A 382 -29.34 15.98 -6.78
N THR A 383 -29.62 14.68 -6.98
CA THR A 383 -29.52 14.03 -8.29
C THR A 383 -30.61 14.54 -9.24
N MET A 384 -31.85 14.74 -8.74
CA MET A 384 -32.90 15.40 -9.51
C MET A 384 -32.55 16.86 -9.82
N THR A 385 -31.93 17.60 -8.90
CA THR A 385 -31.52 18.99 -9.13
C THR A 385 -30.42 19.08 -10.18
N LEU A 386 -29.46 18.15 -10.17
CA LEU A 386 -28.43 18.03 -11.20
C LEU A 386 -29.02 17.64 -12.56
N LEU A 387 -30.03 16.77 -12.60
CA LEU A 387 -30.79 16.44 -13.82
C LEU A 387 -31.55 17.65 -14.36
N VAL A 388 -32.21 18.42 -13.50
CA VAL A 388 -32.93 19.65 -13.88
C VAL A 388 -31.96 20.75 -14.35
N MET A 389 -30.81 20.90 -13.69
CA MET A 389 -29.77 21.84 -14.13
C MET A 389 -29.16 21.45 -15.47
N ASN A 390 -28.86 20.16 -15.68
CA ASN A 390 -28.32 19.68 -16.94
C ASN A 390 -29.33 19.81 -18.09
N THR A 391 -30.62 19.57 -17.83
CA THR A 391 -31.69 19.79 -18.83
C THR A 391 -31.93 21.27 -19.11
N MET A 392 -31.88 22.15 -18.12
CA MET A 392 -31.94 23.61 -18.31
C MET A 392 -30.73 24.14 -19.10
N CYS A 393 -29.52 23.64 -18.83
CA CYS A 393 -28.32 23.92 -19.62
C CYS A 393 -28.49 23.45 -21.08
N LEU A 394 -29.07 22.27 -21.30
CA LEU A 394 -29.34 21.76 -22.64
C LEU A 394 -30.33 22.65 -23.41
N ILE A 395 -31.39 23.15 -22.74
CA ILE A 395 -32.37 24.07 -23.32
C ILE A 395 -31.73 25.45 -23.63
N LEU A 396 -30.83 25.93 -22.77
CA LEU A 396 -30.04 27.15 -23.02
C LEU A 396 -29.10 26.98 -24.21
N ILE A 397 -28.43 25.83 -24.33
CA ILE A 397 -27.57 25.50 -25.48
C ILE A 397 -28.40 25.41 -26.77
N LEU A 398 -29.59 24.81 -26.72
CA LEU A 398 -30.52 24.71 -27.86
C LEU A 398 -31.11 26.07 -28.27
N LYS A 399 -31.25 27.04 -27.34
CA LYS A 399 -31.67 28.41 -27.66
C LYS A 399 -30.56 29.30 -28.24
N ILE A 400 -29.29 28.95 -28.02
CA ILE A 400 -28.14 29.66 -28.61
C ILE A 400 -27.86 29.17 -30.05
N LEU A 401 -28.34 27.99 -30.41
CA LEU A 401 -28.21 27.43 -31.76
C LEU A 401 -29.43 27.81 -32.62
N THR A 402 -29.39 29.00 -33.25
CA THR A 402 -30.31 29.37 -34.34
C THR A 402 -29.99 28.60 -35.64
N PRO A 403 -30.98 28.37 -36.52
CA PRO A 403 -30.89 27.41 -37.64
C PRO A 403 -30.18 27.97 -38.89
N GLU A 404 -29.01 28.59 -38.73
CA GLU A 404 -28.18 29.02 -39.89
C GLU A 404 -26.76 28.45 -39.91
N ASN A 405 -26.31 27.71 -38.89
CA ASN A 405 -24.98 27.08 -38.91
C ASN A 405 -25.00 25.54 -38.76
N CYS A 406 -26.15 24.91 -39.03
CA CYS A 406 -26.34 23.46 -38.84
C CYS A 406 -26.33 22.64 -40.14
N GLU A 407 -25.67 23.13 -41.20
CA GLU A 407 -25.29 22.31 -42.35
C GLU A 407 -23.77 22.21 -42.44
N LYS A 408 -23.17 21.34 -41.62
CA LYS A 408 -21.90 20.65 -41.94
C LYS A 408 -21.43 19.59 -40.94
N ILE A 409 -22.24 19.18 -39.96
CA ILE A 409 -21.81 18.13 -39.02
C ILE A 409 -22.94 17.11 -38.83
N THR A 410 -23.19 16.32 -39.87
CA THR A 410 -23.89 15.04 -39.78
C THR A 410 -23.06 13.95 -40.47
N SER A 411 -22.28 13.23 -39.66
CA SER A 411 -22.24 11.76 -39.67
C SER A 411 -21.33 11.26 -38.55
N PRO A 412 -21.75 10.28 -37.74
CA PRO A 412 -20.85 9.59 -36.84
C PRO A 412 -19.97 8.67 -37.68
N LYS A 413 -18.73 9.10 -37.97
CA LYS A 413 -17.71 8.17 -38.46
C LYS A 413 -17.42 7.18 -37.33
N SER A 414 -17.66 5.92 -37.62
CA SER A 414 -17.14 4.75 -36.91
C SER A 414 -15.75 5.06 -36.34
N VAL A 415 -15.58 4.85 -35.03
CA VAL A 415 -14.26 4.77 -34.42
C VAL A 415 -13.52 3.64 -35.15
N ARG A 416 -12.65 4.01 -36.08
CA ARG A 416 -11.68 3.06 -36.65
C ARG A 416 -10.76 2.69 -35.50
N GLU A 417 -10.69 1.39 -35.21
CA GLU A 417 -9.63 0.80 -34.41
C GLU A 417 -8.27 1.34 -34.93
N ALA A 418 -7.41 1.71 -33.99
CA ALA A 418 -6.05 2.08 -34.31
C ALA A 418 -5.41 0.88 -35.04
N PRO A 419 -4.72 1.09 -36.18
CA PRO A 419 -4.13 0.00 -36.93
C PRO A 419 -3.15 -0.76 -36.03
N GLU A 420 -3.31 -2.08 -35.95
CA GLU A 420 -2.31 -2.98 -35.38
C GLU A 420 -1.01 -2.82 -36.18
N ILE A 421 -0.04 -2.11 -35.60
CA ILE A 421 1.33 -2.17 -36.05
C ILE A 421 1.86 -3.53 -35.60
N THR A 422 1.72 -4.55 -36.45
CA THR A 422 2.34 -5.86 -36.27
C THR A 422 3.84 -5.71 -36.52
N SER A 423 4.57 -5.15 -35.56
CA SER A 423 6.02 -5.38 -35.49
C SER A 423 6.23 -6.87 -35.25
N PRO A 424 7.11 -7.55 -36.00
CA PRO A 424 7.40 -8.97 -35.76
C PRO A 424 7.81 -9.17 -34.29
N THR A 425 7.14 -10.10 -33.62
CA THR A 425 7.45 -10.46 -32.24
C THR A 425 8.85 -11.04 -32.16
N CYS A 426 9.72 -10.46 -31.33
CA CYS A 426 11.07 -10.97 -31.21
C CYS A 426 11.08 -12.43 -30.72
N GLU A 427 11.76 -13.31 -31.46
CA GLU A 427 11.82 -14.72 -31.16
C GLU A 427 12.94 -15.05 -30.17
N ARG A 428 12.80 -16.19 -29.47
CA ARG A 428 13.80 -16.65 -28.52
C ARG A 428 15.00 -17.22 -29.25
N ASN A 429 16.20 -16.70 -29.00
CA ASN A 429 17.42 -17.26 -29.58
C ASN A 429 17.88 -18.53 -28.84
N LEU A 430 17.52 -19.70 -29.35
CA LEU A 430 17.86 -20.99 -28.75
C LEU A 430 19.36 -21.29 -28.69
N THR A 431 20.19 -20.64 -29.51
CA THR A 431 21.65 -20.88 -29.45
C THR A 431 22.27 -20.40 -28.15
N ALA A 432 21.63 -19.47 -27.44
CA ALA A 432 22.09 -18.99 -26.13
C ALA A 432 22.14 -20.10 -25.07
N SER A 433 21.28 -21.13 -25.20
CA SER A 433 21.26 -22.28 -24.28
C SER A 433 22.43 -23.25 -24.47
N LYS A 434 23.23 -23.09 -25.53
CA LYS A 434 24.40 -23.91 -25.83
C LYS A 434 25.67 -23.41 -25.12
N THR A 435 25.59 -22.27 -24.45
CA THR A 435 26.69 -21.69 -23.69
C THR A 435 26.97 -22.53 -22.44
N GLU A 436 28.25 -22.74 -22.14
CA GLU A 436 28.70 -23.45 -20.93
C GLU A 436 28.17 -22.74 -19.68
N GLY A 437 27.69 -23.47 -18.67
CA GLY A 437 27.12 -22.87 -17.45
C GLY A 437 25.76 -22.17 -17.60
N PHE A 438 25.13 -22.16 -18.79
CA PHE A 438 23.87 -21.44 -19.02
C PHE A 438 22.75 -21.80 -18.03
N PHE A 439 22.61 -23.09 -17.74
CA PHE A 439 21.56 -23.59 -16.84
C PHE A 439 21.84 -23.29 -15.36
N ASP A 440 23.08 -22.92 -15.01
CA ASP A 440 23.48 -22.55 -13.66
C ASP A 440 23.21 -21.06 -13.37
N TYR A 441 22.98 -20.24 -14.40
CA TYR A 441 22.64 -18.84 -14.20
C TYR A 441 21.23 -18.65 -13.64
N PRO A 442 20.98 -17.55 -12.89
CA PRO A 442 19.63 -17.15 -12.52
C PRO A 442 18.69 -17.05 -13.73
N SER A 443 17.43 -17.46 -13.56
CA SER A 443 16.42 -17.44 -14.64
C SER A 443 16.31 -16.10 -15.39
N ILE A 444 16.52 -14.98 -14.70
CA ILE A 444 16.48 -13.64 -15.30
C ILE A 444 17.65 -13.37 -16.25
N ILE A 445 18.83 -13.95 -15.98
CA ILE A 445 20.00 -13.89 -16.87
C ILE A 445 19.77 -14.76 -18.10
N GLN A 446 19.22 -15.97 -17.89
CA GLN A 446 18.87 -16.86 -19.00
C GLN A 446 17.87 -16.17 -19.95
N GLU A 447 16.84 -15.54 -19.40
CA GLU A 447 15.87 -14.75 -20.16
C GLU A 447 16.53 -13.58 -20.90
N PHE A 448 17.43 -12.84 -20.23
CA PHE A 448 18.20 -11.78 -20.89
C PHE A 448 19.01 -12.32 -22.08
N LEU A 449 19.77 -13.40 -21.91
CA LEU A 449 20.58 -14.01 -22.96
C LEU A 449 19.74 -14.49 -24.15
N TYR A 450 18.58 -15.11 -23.87
CA TYR A 450 17.64 -15.54 -24.89
C TYR A 450 17.15 -14.40 -25.80
N TYR A 451 16.92 -13.22 -25.22
CA TYR A 451 16.35 -12.06 -25.89
C TYR A 451 17.34 -10.89 -26.08
N ARG A 452 18.64 -11.11 -25.84
CA ARG A 452 19.71 -10.08 -25.90
C ARG A 452 19.80 -9.37 -27.26
N HIS A 453 19.36 -10.04 -28.31
CA HIS A 453 19.35 -9.52 -29.68
C HIS A 453 18.11 -8.66 -30.00
N CYS A 454 17.07 -8.73 -29.17
CA CYS A 454 15.81 -8.02 -29.38
C CYS A 454 15.94 -6.53 -29.04
N ARG A 455 15.68 -5.67 -30.03
CA ARG A 455 15.77 -4.20 -29.86
C ARG A 455 14.50 -3.45 -30.26
N GLN A 456 13.53 -4.14 -30.84
CA GLN A 456 12.29 -3.53 -31.34
C GLN A 456 11.10 -4.07 -30.56
N PHE A 457 10.32 -3.15 -29.99
CA PHE A 457 9.12 -3.46 -29.23
C PHE A 457 8.02 -2.45 -29.57
N PRO A 458 6.75 -2.87 -29.66
CA PRO A 458 5.64 -1.95 -29.87
C PRO A 458 5.57 -0.87 -28.79
N MET A 459 5.34 0.38 -29.18
CA MET A 459 4.94 1.43 -28.25
C MET A 459 3.47 1.28 -27.90
N LEU A 460 3.16 1.12 -26.62
CA LEU A 460 1.81 1.11 -26.06
C LEU A 460 1.30 2.53 -25.78
N LEU A 461 2.20 3.42 -25.37
CA LEU A 461 1.91 4.84 -25.13
C LEU A 461 3.03 5.67 -25.79
N THR A 462 2.63 6.65 -26.60
CA THR A 462 3.56 7.52 -27.33
C THR A 462 3.20 8.98 -27.18
N LEU A 463 4.19 9.87 -27.35
CA LEU A 463 4.07 11.32 -27.23
C LEU A 463 4.79 12.00 -28.40
N GLN A 464 4.10 12.25 -29.51
CA GLN A 464 4.76 12.76 -30.72
C GLN A 464 5.19 14.23 -30.63
N ASN A 465 4.54 15.03 -29.78
CA ASN A 465 4.70 16.48 -29.74
C ASN A 465 5.35 16.97 -28.44
N LYS A 466 5.96 16.09 -27.64
CA LYS A 466 6.41 16.43 -26.28
C LYS A 466 7.50 17.52 -26.25
N CYS A 467 8.36 17.51 -27.26
CA CYS A 467 9.49 18.43 -27.37
C CYS A 467 9.19 19.65 -28.24
N ASN A 468 7.94 19.80 -28.69
CA ASN A 468 7.52 21.00 -29.40
C ASN A 468 7.31 22.13 -28.39
N ILE A 469 8.08 23.20 -28.54
CA ILE A 469 7.89 24.46 -27.81
C ILE A 469 7.02 25.42 -28.63
N PRO A 470 6.36 26.42 -28.00
CA PRO A 470 5.59 27.42 -28.71
C PRO A 470 6.39 28.07 -29.84
N LYS A 471 5.81 28.17 -31.04
CA LYS A 471 6.48 28.74 -32.22
C LYS A 471 6.97 30.16 -31.91
N GLY A 472 8.26 30.40 -32.11
CA GLY A 472 8.91 31.72 -31.95
C GLY A 472 9.62 31.95 -30.62
N SER A 473 9.66 30.97 -29.71
CA SER A 473 10.23 31.15 -28.37
C SER A 473 11.76 31.05 -28.35
N GLY A 474 12.36 30.20 -29.19
CA GLY A 474 13.81 30.13 -29.42
C GLY A 474 14.64 29.63 -28.22
N GLU A 475 14.02 29.33 -27.07
CA GLU A 475 14.74 28.83 -25.90
C GLU A 475 15.11 27.34 -26.04
N PRO A 476 16.28 26.93 -25.51
CA PRO A 476 16.69 25.53 -25.51
C PRO A 476 15.75 24.62 -24.72
N VAL A 477 15.66 23.36 -25.11
CA VAL A 477 14.86 22.34 -24.44
C VAL A 477 15.76 21.37 -23.67
N PHE A 478 15.48 21.26 -22.36
CA PHE A 478 16.08 20.29 -21.46
C PHE A 478 15.06 19.19 -21.12
N LEU A 479 15.31 17.98 -21.62
CA LEU A 479 14.41 16.84 -21.44
C LEU A 479 14.86 15.96 -20.27
N LEU A 480 13.99 15.82 -19.27
CA LEU A 480 14.14 14.88 -18.17
C LEU A 480 13.53 13.53 -18.59
N ALA A 481 14.38 12.52 -18.76
CA ALA A 481 14.02 11.14 -19.03
C ALA A 481 14.16 10.32 -17.74
N ILE A 482 13.03 9.89 -17.17
CA ILE A 482 13.00 9.28 -15.84
C ILE A 482 12.57 7.83 -15.95
N LYS A 483 13.47 6.91 -15.60
CA LYS A 483 13.21 5.47 -15.55
C LYS A 483 12.21 5.17 -14.43
N SER A 484 11.02 4.64 -14.76
CA SER A 484 9.98 4.36 -13.76
C SER A 484 9.18 3.09 -14.06
N SER A 485 8.97 2.26 -13.04
CA SER A 485 8.12 1.07 -13.15
C SER A 485 6.65 1.45 -13.30
N PRO A 486 5.81 0.70 -14.05
CA PRO A 486 4.38 0.97 -14.16
C PRO A 486 3.66 1.12 -12.79
N ARG A 487 4.13 0.41 -11.76
CA ARG A 487 3.56 0.44 -10.40
C ARG A 487 3.84 1.74 -9.63
N ASN A 488 4.85 2.51 -10.04
CA ASN A 488 5.38 3.66 -9.28
C ASN A 488 4.59 4.97 -9.51
N TYR A 489 3.26 4.90 -9.50
CA TYR A 489 2.40 6.09 -9.66
C TYR A 489 2.72 7.19 -8.66
N GLU A 490 2.94 6.85 -7.38
CA GLU A 490 3.21 7.83 -6.33
C GLU A 490 4.53 8.58 -6.56
N ARG A 491 5.58 7.89 -7.01
CA ARG A 491 6.87 8.50 -7.34
C ARG A 491 6.69 9.52 -8.45
N ARG A 492 6.15 9.11 -9.60
CA ARG A 492 5.88 10.02 -10.73
C ARG A 492 5.01 11.21 -10.31
N ALA A 493 3.99 10.99 -9.50
CA ALA A 493 3.09 12.04 -9.02
C ALA A 493 3.77 13.06 -8.08
N VAL A 494 4.80 12.66 -7.34
CA VAL A 494 5.65 13.58 -6.57
C VAL A 494 6.60 14.32 -7.49
N LEU A 495 7.29 13.62 -8.39
CA LEU A 495 8.27 14.22 -9.29
C LEU A 495 7.67 15.35 -10.13
N ARG A 496 6.45 15.15 -10.66
CA ARG A 496 5.67 16.19 -11.37
C ARG A 496 5.36 17.46 -10.57
N LYS A 497 5.47 17.41 -9.24
CA LYS A 497 5.21 18.53 -8.32
C LYS A 497 6.50 19.12 -7.75
N THR A 498 7.63 18.50 -8.04
CA THR A 498 8.93 18.87 -7.50
C THR A 498 9.87 19.18 -8.66
N TRP A 499 11.03 18.52 -8.71
CA TRP A 499 12.06 18.81 -9.68
C TRP A 499 11.67 18.46 -11.11
N ALA A 500 10.80 17.47 -11.35
CA ALA A 500 10.36 17.10 -12.69
C ALA A 500 9.17 17.92 -13.21
N THR A 501 8.88 19.05 -12.57
CA THR A 501 7.84 19.99 -13.01
C THR A 501 8.27 20.67 -14.31
N GLU A 502 7.44 20.58 -15.35
CA GLU A 502 7.67 21.26 -16.61
C GLU A 502 7.51 22.77 -16.45
N ARG A 503 8.58 23.52 -16.74
CA ARG A 503 8.63 24.97 -16.57
C ARG A 503 9.74 25.58 -17.42
N LEU A 504 9.66 26.89 -17.63
CA LEU A 504 10.79 27.67 -18.12
C LEU A 504 11.66 28.04 -16.92
N GLN A 505 12.86 27.48 -16.85
CA GLN A 505 13.84 27.74 -15.79
C GLN A 505 15.03 28.47 -16.40
N ASN A 506 15.35 29.66 -15.89
CA ASN A 506 16.47 30.47 -16.38
C ASN A 506 16.59 30.52 -17.92
N GLY A 507 15.47 30.67 -18.66
CA GLY A 507 15.48 30.71 -20.12
C GLY A 507 15.74 29.36 -20.84
N MET A 508 15.50 28.24 -20.17
CA MET A 508 15.55 26.88 -20.72
C MET A 508 14.25 26.13 -20.39
N TRP A 509 13.63 25.50 -21.38
CA TRP A 509 12.38 24.76 -21.20
C TRP A 509 12.65 23.36 -20.66
N ILE A 510 12.20 23.11 -19.43
CA ILE A 510 12.21 21.77 -18.84
C ILE A 510 10.98 21.00 -19.32
N ARG A 511 11.20 19.82 -19.90
CA ARG A 511 10.17 18.85 -20.29
C ARG A 511 10.43 17.52 -19.61
N THR A 512 9.38 16.74 -19.35
CA THR A 512 9.51 15.50 -18.58
C THR A 512 8.86 14.33 -19.31
N VAL A 513 9.56 13.20 -19.38
CA VAL A 513 9.02 11.91 -19.82
C VAL A 513 9.41 10.79 -18.85
N PHE A 514 8.44 9.95 -18.50
CA PHE A 514 8.63 8.73 -17.73
C PHE A 514 8.75 7.54 -18.67
N LEU A 515 9.83 6.78 -18.54
CA LEU A 515 10.13 5.61 -19.36
C LEU A 515 9.65 4.35 -18.66
N SER A 516 8.77 3.58 -19.31
CA SER A 516 8.15 2.40 -18.71
C SER A 516 8.04 1.22 -19.68
N GLY A 517 8.14 0.00 -19.16
CA GLY A 517 7.76 -1.22 -19.85
C GLY A 517 6.39 -1.72 -19.42
N THR A 518 6.21 -3.03 -19.37
CA THR A 518 5.02 -3.72 -18.84
C THR A 518 5.40 -4.64 -17.68
N VAL A 519 4.44 -4.97 -16.82
CA VAL A 519 4.68 -5.86 -15.67
C VAL A 519 3.52 -6.83 -15.47
N GLY A 520 3.84 -8.02 -14.97
CA GLY A 520 2.87 -9.08 -14.72
C GLY A 520 2.46 -9.81 -16.00
N VAL A 521 1.52 -10.76 -15.85
CA VAL A 521 1.02 -11.60 -16.94
C VAL A 521 -0.50 -11.60 -16.97
N GLY A 522 -1.08 -11.98 -18.11
CA GLY A 522 -2.54 -12.13 -18.28
C GLY A 522 -3.34 -10.90 -17.84
N PHE A 523 -4.29 -11.10 -16.92
CA PHE A 523 -5.15 -10.01 -16.43
C PHE A 523 -4.40 -8.94 -15.62
N GLU A 524 -3.32 -9.30 -14.92
CA GLU A 524 -2.54 -8.31 -14.17
C GLU A 524 -1.86 -7.31 -15.10
N LYS A 525 -1.23 -7.80 -16.18
CA LYS A 525 -0.62 -6.96 -17.23
C LYS A 525 -1.68 -6.01 -17.83
N LYS A 526 -2.84 -6.53 -18.21
CA LYS A 526 -3.97 -5.72 -18.74
C LYS A 526 -4.40 -4.63 -17.75
N ARG A 527 -4.55 -4.97 -16.47
CA ARG A 527 -4.97 -4.03 -15.42
C ARG A 527 -3.94 -2.92 -15.20
N ILE A 528 -2.66 -3.26 -15.09
CA ILE A 528 -1.59 -2.27 -14.85
C ILE A 528 -1.42 -1.35 -16.07
N ASN A 529 -1.41 -1.91 -17.29
CA ASN A 529 -1.34 -1.11 -18.52
C ASN A 529 -2.53 -0.15 -18.62
N ARG A 530 -3.74 -0.59 -18.24
CA ARG A 530 -4.91 0.29 -18.21
C ARG A 530 -4.78 1.43 -17.19
N LEU A 531 -4.17 1.19 -16.02
CA LEU A 531 -3.93 2.25 -15.04
C LEU A 531 -2.91 3.28 -15.57
N LEU A 532 -1.86 2.81 -16.24
CA LEU A 532 -0.84 3.67 -16.85
C LEU A 532 -1.42 4.51 -18.00
N GLU A 533 -2.28 3.92 -18.82
CA GLU A 533 -3.01 4.63 -19.88
C GLU A 533 -3.90 5.74 -19.30
N LEU A 534 -4.63 5.47 -18.21
CA LEU A 534 -5.46 6.47 -17.52
C LEU A 534 -4.62 7.61 -16.90
N GLU A 535 -3.46 7.28 -16.35
CA GLU A 535 -2.50 8.29 -15.87
C GLU A 535 -2.00 9.14 -17.04
N ASN A 536 -1.57 8.51 -18.14
CA ASN A 536 -1.03 9.22 -19.30
C ASN A 536 -2.10 10.09 -19.98
N LYS A 537 -3.37 9.67 -20.04
CA LYS A 537 -4.47 10.52 -20.53
C LYS A 537 -4.56 11.87 -19.83
N ARG A 538 -4.14 11.93 -18.56
CA ARG A 538 -4.16 13.16 -17.77
C ARG A 538 -2.85 13.96 -17.90
N HIS A 539 -1.71 13.28 -17.93
CA HIS A 539 -0.41 13.92 -17.77
C HIS A 539 0.41 14.05 -19.06
N GLN A 540 0.15 13.20 -20.06
CA GLN A 540 0.82 13.23 -21.38
C GLN A 540 2.36 13.28 -21.24
N ASP A 541 2.88 12.40 -20.40
CA ASP A 541 4.31 12.36 -20.02
C ASP A 541 4.83 10.94 -19.81
N ILE A 542 4.13 9.90 -20.29
CA ILE A 542 4.58 8.50 -20.20
C ILE A 542 4.86 7.95 -21.60
N LEU A 543 6.07 7.40 -21.77
CA LEU A 543 6.45 6.56 -22.88
C LEU A 543 6.43 5.09 -22.40
N GLN A 544 5.67 4.24 -23.09
CA GLN A 544 5.53 2.85 -22.71
C GLN A 544 5.77 1.92 -23.90
N TRP A 545 6.62 0.91 -23.73
CA TRP A 545 6.85 -0.15 -24.70
C TRP A 545 6.43 -1.53 -24.17
N ASP A 546 6.08 -2.44 -25.06
CA ASP A 546 5.60 -3.78 -24.71
C ASP A 546 6.73 -4.80 -24.45
N PHE A 547 7.64 -4.47 -23.53
CA PHE A 547 8.63 -5.42 -22.99
C PHE A 547 8.43 -5.59 -21.48
N THR A 548 8.99 -6.64 -20.88
CA THR A 548 8.93 -6.84 -19.42
C THR A 548 9.87 -5.89 -18.71
N ASP A 549 9.33 -4.99 -17.90
CA ASP A 549 10.10 -4.00 -17.13
C ASP A 549 10.80 -4.68 -15.94
N SER A 550 12.11 -4.83 -16.05
CA SER A 550 12.97 -5.47 -15.05
C SER A 550 14.32 -4.73 -14.98
N PHE A 551 15.09 -4.99 -13.92
CA PHE A 551 16.43 -4.41 -13.76
C PHE A 551 17.36 -4.73 -14.94
N TYR A 552 17.34 -5.97 -15.44
CA TYR A 552 18.19 -6.43 -16.54
C TYR A 552 17.75 -5.89 -17.92
N ASN A 553 16.53 -5.33 -18.01
CA ASN A 553 16.01 -4.70 -19.23
C ASN A 553 16.08 -3.16 -19.18
N LEU A 554 16.78 -2.57 -18.21
CA LEU A 554 16.98 -1.11 -18.17
C LEU A 554 17.75 -0.61 -19.39
N THR A 555 18.73 -1.36 -19.87
CA THR A 555 19.48 -1.02 -21.09
C THR A 555 18.58 -0.97 -22.32
N LEU A 556 17.70 -1.96 -22.46
CA LEU A 556 16.70 -1.97 -23.53
C LEU A 556 15.78 -0.76 -23.43
N LYS A 557 15.31 -0.42 -22.22
CA LYS A 557 14.51 0.79 -21.97
C LYS A 557 15.24 2.05 -22.43
N GLN A 558 16.54 2.14 -22.17
CA GLN A 558 17.36 3.28 -22.56
C GLN A 558 17.55 3.38 -24.07
N VAL A 559 17.83 2.26 -24.74
CA VAL A 559 17.97 2.21 -26.21
C VAL A 559 16.67 2.60 -26.91
N LEU A 560 15.53 2.10 -26.42
CA LEU A 560 14.20 2.45 -26.95
C LEU A 560 13.87 3.94 -26.73
N PHE A 561 14.28 4.52 -25.61
CA PHE A 561 14.15 5.96 -25.38
C PHE A 561 14.99 6.78 -26.36
N LEU A 562 16.25 6.39 -26.60
CA LEU A 562 17.12 7.07 -27.56
C LEU A 562 16.57 7.00 -29.00
N ASP A 563 15.96 5.87 -29.38
CA ASP A 563 15.24 5.71 -30.66
C ASP A 563 14.05 6.67 -30.76
N TRP A 564 13.22 6.72 -29.72
CA TRP A 564 12.09 7.65 -29.66
C TRP A 564 12.56 9.10 -29.72
N MET A 565 13.65 9.44 -29.03
CA MET A 565 14.21 10.79 -29.01
C MET A 565 14.64 11.21 -30.42
N GLN A 566 15.34 10.34 -31.16
CA GLN A 566 15.76 10.64 -32.52
C GLN A 566 14.57 10.85 -33.46
N THR A 567 13.46 10.14 -33.23
CA THR A 567 12.29 10.17 -34.12
C THR A 567 11.32 11.31 -33.79
N TRP A 568 11.07 11.56 -32.50
CA TRP A 568 9.96 12.41 -32.01
C TRP A 568 10.41 13.58 -31.15
N CYS A 569 11.70 13.66 -30.79
CA CYS A 569 12.27 14.75 -30.01
C CYS A 569 13.65 15.20 -30.55
N PRO A 570 13.83 15.43 -31.87
CA PRO A 570 15.14 15.71 -32.44
C PRO A 570 15.70 17.10 -32.04
N THR A 571 14.85 17.97 -31.49
CA THR A 571 15.13 19.37 -31.17
C THR A 571 15.50 19.62 -29.71
N ALA A 572 15.47 18.60 -28.83
CA ALA A 572 15.94 18.79 -27.45
C ALA A 572 17.46 18.89 -27.41
N ASP A 573 17.99 19.87 -26.66
CA ASP A 573 19.41 20.23 -26.67
C ASP A 573 20.20 19.45 -25.61
N PHE A 574 19.58 19.28 -24.44
CA PHE A 574 20.16 18.58 -23.30
C PHE A 574 19.18 17.59 -22.71
N PHE A 575 19.74 16.58 -22.06
CA PHE A 575 19.02 15.46 -21.48
C PHE A 575 19.52 15.18 -20.09
N PHE A 576 18.60 14.84 -19.20
CA PHE A 576 18.89 14.19 -17.94
C PHE A 576 18.32 12.79 -18.01
N ASN A 577 19.12 11.78 -17.72
CA ASN A 577 18.62 10.44 -17.47
C ASN A 577 18.80 10.10 -15.99
N GLY A 578 17.75 9.61 -15.35
CA GLY A 578 17.81 9.26 -13.94
C GLY A 578 16.68 8.35 -13.48
N ASP A 579 16.81 7.89 -12.24
CA ASP A 579 15.86 6.99 -11.60
C ASP A 579 14.71 7.76 -10.92
N ASP A 580 13.58 7.09 -10.66
CA ASP A 580 12.42 7.71 -10.01
C ASP A 580 12.54 7.84 -8.47
N ASP A 581 13.71 7.56 -7.89
CA ASP A 581 14.07 7.76 -6.48
C ASP A 581 15.30 8.62 -6.23
N VAL A 582 15.64 9.49 -7.17
CA VAL A 582 16.66 10.53 -6.94
C VAL A 582 16.05 11.87 -6.57
N PHE A 583 16.84 12.64 -5.83
CA PHE A 583 16.66 14.07 -5.72
C PHE A 583 17.53 14.73 -6.79
N ALA A 584 16.92 15.35 -7.80
CA ALA A 584 17.61 16.07 -8.86
C ALA A 584 17.36 17.57 -8.71
N ASN A 585 18.40 18.37 -8.48
CA ASN A 585 18.25 19.82 -8.44
C ASN A 585 18.25 20.39 -9.85
N THR A 586 17.07 20.41 -10.46
CA THR A 586 16.91 20.87 -11.86
C THR A 586 17.20 22.36 -12.06
N ASP A 587 17.22 23.18 -11.00
CA ASP A 587 17.64 24.58 -11.10
C ASP A 587 19.16 24.64 -11.33
N ASN A 588 19.93 23.96 -10.48
CA ASN A 588 21.38 23.88 -10.60
C ASN A 588 21.82 23.16 -11.88
N MET A 589 21.06 22.15 -12.33
CA MET A 589 21.32 21.51 -13.63
C MET A 589 21.21 22.51 -14.78
N VAL A 590 20.18 23.35 -14.79
CA VAL A 590 20.02 24.37 -15.84
C VAL A 590 21.16 25.39 -15.77
N ASP A 591 21.54 25.83 -14.57
CA ASP A 591 22.64 26.78 -14.41
C ASP A 591 23.98 26.18 -14.87
N PHE A 592 24.25 24.92 -14.54
CA PHE A 592 25.42 24.17 -15.02
C PHE A 592 25.44 24.06 -16.55
N LEU A 593 24.31 23.69 -17.17
CA LEU A 593 24.19 23.54 -18.62
C LEU A 593 24.36 24.86 -19.35
N LYS A 594 23.79 25.95 -18.81
CA LYS A 594 23.99 27.31 -19.37
C LYS A 594 25.41 27.83 -19.20
N GLY A 595 26.12 27.38 -18.16
CA GLY A 595 27.53 27.68 -17.93
C GLY A 595 28.48 27.01 -18.94
N GLN A 596 27.99 26.09 -19.78
CA GLN A 596 28.75 25.51 -20.90
C GLN A 596 28.80 26.51 -22.05
N HIS A 597 29.54 27.61 -21.86
CA HIS A 597 29.81 28.61 -22.88
C HIS A 597 30.32 27.90 -24.15
N ASP A 598 29.56 28.00 -25.25
CA ASP A 598 29.77 27.32 -26.55
C ASP A 598 29.21 25.90 -26.73
N ASN A 599 28.33 25.40 -25.86
CA ASN A 599 27.57 24.17 -26.12
C ASN A 599 26.06 24.44 -26.14
N ASP A 600 25.46 24.38 -27.32
CA ASP A 600 24.01 24.44 -27.57
C ASP A 600 23.39 23.03 -27.70
N GLY A 601 24.06 22.04 -27.12
CA GLY A 601 23.74 20.62 -27.31
C GLY A 601 24.40 19.99 -28.54
N SER A 602 25.09 20.76 -29.39
CA SER A 602 25.81 20.24 -30.56
C SER A 602 27.18 19.63 -30.29
N LYS A 603 27.75 19.84 -29.10
CA LYS A 603 29.06 19.31 -28.68
C LYS A 603 28.91 18.23 -27.62
N HIS A 604 29.92 17.37 -27.49
CA HIS A 604 29.92 16.30 -26.50
C HIS A 604 29.76 16.86 -25.07
N LEU A 605 28.80 16.31 -24.35
CA LEU A 605 28.64 16.45 -22.91
C LEU A 605 28.10 15.12 -22.38
N TYR A 606 28.77 14.54 -21.39
CA TYR A 606 28.26 13.41 -20.63
C TYR A 606 28.85 13.47 -19.23
N VAL A 607 28.03 13.78 -18.23
CA VAL A 607 28.51 14.10 -16.89
C VAL A 607 27.62 13.52 -15.80
N GLY A 608 28.26 12.96 -14.78
CA GLY A 608 27.63 12.30 -13.64
C GLY A 608 28.68 11.96 -12.58
N GLN A 609 28.42 10.97 -11.73
CA GLN A 609 29.44 10.43 -10.84
C GLN A 609 30.26 9.37 -11.58
N LEU A 610 31.52 9.67 -11.90
CA LEU A 610 32.36 8.82 -12.75
C LEU A 610 32.93 7.62 -11.99
N LEU A 611 32.80 6.43 -12.58
CA LEU A 611 33.39 5.19 -12.11
C LEU A 611 34.45 4.71 -13.11
N LEU A 612 35.70 4.58 -12.64
CA LEU A 612 36.85 4.22 -13.48
C LEU A 612 37.26 2.74 -13.32
N ASP A 613 37.23 2.20 -12.10
CA ASP A 613 37.81 0.90 -11.76
C ASP A 613 36.75 -0.15 -11.37
N SER A 614 35.56 -0.06 -11.95
CA SER A 614 34.46 -0.99 -11.64
C SER A 614 34.61 -2.32 -12.38
N THR A 615 34.43 -3.43 -11.67
CA THR A 615 34.59 -4.79 -12.21
C THR A 615 33.25 -5.53 -12.28
N PRO A 616 33.07 -6.49 -13.21
CA PRO A 616 31.89 -7.33 -13.23
C PRO A 616 31.77 -8.21 -11.99
N ILE A 617 30.61 -8.18 -11.34
CA ILE A 617 30.36 -9.04 -10.17
C ILE A 617 30.01 -10.45 -10.66
N ARG A 618 30.82 -11.44 -10.26
CA ARG A 618 30.66 -12.86 -10.64
C ARG A 618 29.86 -13.68 -9.63
N ASP A 619 29.41 -13.08 -8.54
CA ASP A 619 28.55 -13.72 -7.54
C ASP A 619 27.09 -13.77 -8.04
N ASN A 620 26.57 -14.98 -8.30
CA ASN A 620 25.22 -15.21 -8.83
C ASN A 620 24.08 -14.84 -7.87
N THR A 621 24.38 -14.53 -6.59
CA THR A 621 23.40 -14.03 -5.62
C THR A 621 23.25 -12.52 -5.66
N SER A 622 24.21 -11.82 -6.29
CA SER A 622 24.19 -10.36 -6.42
C SER A 622 23.16 -9.89 -7.43
N LYS A 623 22.49 -8.77 -7.13
CA LYS A 623 21.63 -8.06 -8.10
C LYS A 623 22.42 -7.65 -9.36
N TYR A 624 23.71 -7.36 -9.20
CA TYR A 624 24.61 -6.88 -10.25
C TYR A 624 25.45 -8.01 -10.88
N PHE A 625 25.02 -9.27 -10.71
CA PHE A 625 25.69 -10.42 -11.31
C PHE A 625 25.78 -10.30 -12.83
N ILE A 626 26.98 -10.44 -13.37
CA ILE A 626 27.26 -10.49 -14.81
C ILE A 626 28.17 -11.68 -15.11
N PRO A 627 27.71 -12.66 -15.90
CA PRO A 627 28.52 -13.82 -16.28
C PRO A 627 29.55 -13.44 -17.36
N GLU A 628 30.61 -14.24 -17.51
CA GLU A 628 31.75 -13.95 -18.40
C GLU A 628 31.35 -13.84 -19.87
N GLU A 629 30.27 -14.49 -20.29
CA GLU A 629 29.79 -14.50 -21.67
C GLU A 629 29.02 -13.23 -22.04
N ILE A 630 28.62 -12.46 -21.03
CA ILE A 630 28.09 -11.11 -21.21
C ILE A 630 29.23 -10.09 -21.26
N GLU A 631 30.17 -10.18 -20.30
CA GLU A 631 31.38 -9.35 -20.23
C GLU A 631 32.57 -10.20 -19.81
N ALA A 632 33.50 -10.41 -20.74
CA ALA A 632 34.71 -11.20 -20.49
C ALA A 632 35.84 -10.33 -19.93
N ALA A 633 35.79 -9.01 -20.10
CA ALA A 633 36.79 -8.13 -19.53
C ALA A 633 36.71 -8.12 -17.99
N ASP A 634 37.85 -8.04 -17.34
CA ASP A 634 37.93 -7.96 -15.87
C ASP A 634 37.45 -6.60 -15.33
N MET A 635 37.37 -5.59 -16.18
CA MET A 635 37.03 -4.22 -15.82
C MET A 635 36.10 -3.59 -16.87
N TYR A 636 35.10 -2.87 -16.39
CA TYR A 636 34.22 -2.10 -17.26
C TYR A 636 34.92 -0.90 -17.87
N SER A 637 34.39 -0.42 -19.00
CA SER A 637 34.78 0.88 -19.53
C SER A 637 34.27 1.99 -18.61
N PRO A 638 34.97 3.13 -18.49
CA PRO A 638 34.51 4.26 -17.69
C PRO A 638 33.06 4.64 -17.96
N TYR A 639 32.26 4.80 -16.91
CA TYR A 639 30.84 5.14 -17.00
C TYR A 639 30.39 5.98 -15.80
N CYS A 640 29.26 6.67 -15.93
CA CYS A 640 28.66 7.40 -14.80
C CYS A 640 27.65 6.53 -14.05
N SER A 641 27.65 6.57 -12.72
CA SER A 641 26.75 5.78 -11.85
C SER A 641 25.25 6.04 -12.11
N GLY A 642 24.42 5.03 -11.83
CA GLY A 642 23.01 4.95 -12.22
C GLY A 642 22.01 5.84 -11.51
N GLY A 643 22.45 6.63 -10.52
CA GLY A 643 21.61 7.68 -9.92
C GLY A 643 21.14 8.70 -10.97
N GLY A 644 22.02 9.05 -11.91
CA GLY A 644 21.66 9.84 -13.08
C GLY A 644 22.81 10.64 -13.66
N TYR A 645 22.66 11.07 -14.91
CA TYR A 645 23.67 11.80 -15.67
C TYR A 645 23.03 12.79 -16.64
N LEU A 646 23.77 13.85 -16.94
CA LEU A 646 23.42 14.88 -17.93
C LEU A 646 24.21 14.65 -19.22
N PHE A 647 23.57 14.87 -20.36
CA PHE A 647 24.23 14.71 -21.65
C PHE A 647 23.61 15.58 -22.73
N SER A 648 24.38 15.89 -23.77
CA SER A 648 23.91 16.71 -24.90
C SER A 648 23.24 15.88 -25.98
N ARG A 649 22.51 16.58 -26.86
CA ARG A 649 21.94 16.01 -28.10
C ARG A 649 22.97 15.32 -28.98
N PHE A 650 24.15 15.91 -29.14
CA PHE A 650 25.25 15.28 -29.87
C PHE A 650 25.58 13.91 -29.27
N THR A 651 25.84 13.86 -27.98
CA THR A 651 26.21 12.62 -27.29
C THR A 651 25.09 11.59 -27.33
N ALA A 652 23.83 12.01 -27.13
CA ALA A 652 22.67 11.13 -27.22
C ALA A 652 22.57 10.43 -28.59
N ARG A 653 22.80 11.17 -29.68
CA ARG A 653 22.82 10.63 -31.05
C ARG A 653 23.99 9.68 -31.26
N SER A 654 25.18 10.03 -30.77
CA SER A 654 26.37 9.17 -30.86
C SER A 654 26.15 7.84 -30.13
N ILE A 655 25.61 7.88 -28.91
CA ILE A 655 25.27 6.67 -28.13
C ILE A 655 24.25 5.82 -28.88
N TYR A 656 23.17 6.42 -29.38
CA TYR A 656 22.16 5.67 -30.14
C TYR A 656 22.74 5.00 -31.39
N GLN A 657 23.60 5.70 -32.14
CA GLN A 657 24.28 5.13 -33.31
C GLN A 657 25.16 3.93 -32.93
N MET A 658 25.97 4.06 -31.87
CA MET A 658 26.82 2.95 -31.41
C MET A 658 25.99 1.77 -30.87
N SER A 659 24.88 2.06 -30.19
CA SER A 659 23.97 1.06 -29.61
C SER A 659 23.40 0.08 -30.63
N LYS A 660 23.40 0.41 -31.93
CA LYS A 660 22.98 -0.49 -33.00
C LYS A 660 23.96 -1.64 -33.24
N SER A 661 25.23 -1.45 -32.90
CA SER A 661 26.32 -2.41 -33.13
C SER A 661 26.79 -3.14 -31.88
N ILE A 662 26.60 -2.56 -30.68
CA ILE A 662 27.04 -3.15 -29.41
C ILE A 662 25.97 -4.09 -28.86
N ALA A 663 26.32 -5.34 -28.53
CA ALA A 663 25.39 -6.28 -27.89
C ALA A 663 24.89 -5.74 -26.53
N LEU A 664 23.60 -5.89 -26.23
CA LEU A 664 23.03 -5.36 -24.98
C LEU A 664 23.78 -5.92 -23.76
N MET A 665 24.05 -5.05 -22.80
CA MET A 665 24.59 -5.34 -21.46
C MET A 665 23.47 -5.10 -20.44
N PRO A 666 23.23 -5.95 -19.43
CA PRO A 666 22.12 -5.74 -18.50
C PRO A 666 22.19 -4.48 -17.62
N ILE A 667 23.39 -3.99 -17.37
CA ILE A 667 23.62 -2.76 -16.60
C ILE A 667 23.63 -1.58 -17.59
N ASP A 668 22.62 -0.72 -17.51
CA ASP A 668 22.38 0.36 -18.46
C ASP A 668 23.49 1.40 -18.48
N ASP A 669 24.03 1.72 -17.31
CA ASP A 669 25.07 2.73 -17.17
C ASP A 669 26.40 2.27 -17.78
N VAL A 670 26.77 1.00 -17.53
CA VAL A 670 27.93 0.35 -18.17
C VAL A 670 27.74 0.34 -19.68
N TYR A 671 26.55 0.01 -20.17
CA TYR A 671 26.25 0.02 -21.61
C TYR A 671 26.41 1.41 -22.23
N MET A 672 26.02 2.49 -21.53
CA MET A 672 26.27 3.85 -22.01
C MET A 672 27.78 4.12 -22.11
N GLY A 673 28.56 3.71 -21.10
CA GLY A 673 30.03 3.81 -21.11
C GLY A 673 30.67 3.06 -22.29
N MET A 674 30.20 1.84 -22.59
CA MET A 674 30.63 1.08 -23.76
C MET A 674 30.34 1.83 -25.07
N CYS A 675 29.15 2.43 -25.20
CA CYS A 675 28.77 3.21 -26.37
C CYS A 675 29.65 4.46 -26.53
N LEU A 676 29.94 5.17 -25.43
CA LEU A 676 30.83 6.34 -25.44
C LEU A 676 32.23 5.96 -25.89
N LYS A 677 32.80 4.89 -25.30
CA LYS A 677 34.14 4.40 -25.68
C LYS A 677 34.22 4.05 -27.16
N GLN A 678 33.21 3.35 -27.70
CA GLN A 678 33.19 3.02 -29.14
C GLN A 678 33.05 4.27 -30.02
N ALA A 679 32.37 5.31 -29.55
CA ALA A 679 32.29 6.59 -30.24
C ALA A 679 33.56 7.45 -30.09
N GLY A 680 34.57 7.01 -29.32
CA GLY A 680 35.75 7.81 -29.01
C GLY A 680 35.46 8.97 -28.05
N LEU A 681 34.41 8.86 -27.24
CA LEU A 681 33.96 9.86 -26.28
C LEU A 681 34.19 9.35 -24.85
N HIS A 682 34.34 10.29 -23.91
CA HIS A 682 34.60 9.97 -22.51
C HIS A 682 33.57 10.63 -21.59
N PRO A 683 33.07 9.93 -20.56
CA PRO A 683 32.30 10.55 -19.49
C PRO A 683 33.20 11.42 -18.60
N SER A 684 32.60 12.44 -17.99
CA SER A 684 33.25 13.34 -17.05
C SER A 684 32.61 13.24 -15.66
N ASP A 685 33.41 13.44 -14.62
CA ASP A 685 32.92 13.51 -13.24
C ASP A 685 32.36 14.90 -12.90
N HIS A 686 31.38 14.95 -12.00
CA HIS A 686 30.90 16.19 -11.41
C HIS A 686 30.63 16.03 -9.92
N GLN A 687 31.34 16.83 -9.12
CA GLN A 687 31.35 16.75 -7.65
C GLN A 687 29.97 16.91 -6.99
N GLY A 688 29.03 17.59 -7.66
CA GLY A 688 27.64 17.72 -7.20
C GLY A 688 26.73 16.52 -7.46
N VAL A 689 27.23 15.41 -8.02
CA VAL A 689 26.44 14.19 -8.27
C VAL A 689 26.85 13.10 -7.29
N TRP A 690 25.91 12.74 -6.41
CA TRP A 690 26.11 11.77 -5.32
C TRP A 690 25.18 10.57 -5.47
N ALA A 691 25.51 9.68 -6.40
CA ALA A 691 24.73 8.50 -6.73
C ALA A 691 24.88 7.35 -5.71
N ASP A 692 25.90 7.38 -4.84
CA ASP A 692 26.07 6.42 -3.72
C ASP A 692 25.63 6.99 -2.35
N GLY A 693 25.00 8.17 -2.35
CA GLY A 693 24.55 8.88 -1.15
C GLY A 693 25.55 9.92 -0.63
N LEU A 694 25.07 10.85 0.21
CA LEU A 694 25.93 11.81 0.88
C LEU A 694 26.80 11.10 1.93
N ILE A 695 28.11 11.30 1.85
CA ILE A 695 29.01 11.06 2.97
C ILE A 695 29.12 12.37 3.75
N ILE A 696 28.39 12.47 4.87
CA ILE A 696 28.52 13.61 5.78
C ILE A 696 29.54 13.23 6.87
N PRO A 697 30.60 14.04 7.11
CA PRO A 697 31.71 13.68 8.02
C PRO A 697 31.35 13.53 9.52
N SER A 698 30.07 13.54 9.92
CA SER A 698 29.69 13.50 11.32
C SER A 698 28.30 12.91 11.56
N ASP A 699 28.23 11.95 12.49
CA ASP A 699 26.97 11.36 13.00
C ASP A 699 26.07 12.37 13.76
N LYS A 700 26.56 13.59 13.99
CA LYS A 700 25.84 14.67 14.68
C LYS A 700 25.08 15.60 13.73
N LEU A 701 25.33 15.53 12.43
CA LEU A 701 24.68 16.38 11.43
C LEU A 701 23.42 15.69 10.89
N ASP A 702 22.37 16.48 10.70
CA ASP A 702 21.14 15.97 10.08
C ASP A 702 21.40 15.74 8.59
N ILE A 703 21.43 14.47 8.19
CA ILE A 703 21.67 14.08 6.79
C ILE A 703 20.62 14.61 5.82
N TYR A 704 19.51 15.18 6.31
CA TYR A 704 18.46 15.83 5.51
C TYR A 704 18.46 17.36 5.67
N ASP A 705 19.54 17.98 6.16
CA ASP A 705 19.67 19.44 6.16
C ASP A 705 19.63 19.97 4.71
N PRO A 706 18.64 20.80 4.36
CA PRO A 706 18.49 21.36 3.01
C PRO A 706 19.73 22.09 2.51
N CYS A 707 20.56 22.66 3.40
CA CYS A 707 21.79 23.33 2.99
C CYS A 707 22.80 22.38 2.34
N HIS A 708 22.80 21.10 2.72
CA HIS A 708 23.64 20.09 2.05
C HIS A 708 23.18 19.77 0.63
N TYR A 709 21.91 20.02 0.30
CA TYR A 709 21.31 19.68 -1.00
C TYR A 709 21.05 20.89 -1.88
N ARG A 710 21.27 22.10 -1.37
CA ARG A 710 21.03 23.35 -2.09
C ARG A 710 21.96 23.48 -3.29
N GLU A 711 23.22 23.12 -3.13
CA GLU A 711 24.28 23.30 -4.14
C GLU A 711 24.56 22.05 -4.98
N ILE A 712 23.88 20.93 -4.70
CA ILE A 712 24.12 19.67 -5.41
C ILE A 712 23.38 19.64 -6.74
N ILE A 713 23.81 18.77 -7.62
CA ILE A 713 23.09 18.44 -8.86
C ILE A 713 22.14 17.29 -8.62
N LEU A 714 22.61 16.20 -8.01
CA LEU A 714 21.83 14.98 -7.84
C LEU A 714 22.25 14.20 -6.60
N GLY A 715 21.29 13.59 -5.91
CA GLY A 715 21.54 12.64 -4.84
C GLY A 715 20.64 11.40 -4.92
N HIS A 716 21.16 10.25 -4.51
CA HIS A 716 20.43 8.99 -4.35
C HIS A 716 20.61 8.43 -2.93
N LYS A 717 19.63 7.77 -2.29
CA LYS A 717 18.26 7.42 -2.69
C LYS A 717 17.25 8.12 -1.78
N PHE A 718 16.12 8.54 -2.35
CA PHE A 718 15.06 9.23 -1.61
C PHE A 718 13.68 8.57 -1.77
N LEU A 719 12.91 8.62 -0.69
CA LEU A 719 11.48 8.31 -0.69
C LEU A 719 10.67 9.49 -1.25
N PRO A 720 9.45 9.27 -1.79
CA PRO A 720 8.65 10.34 -2.40
C PRO A 720 8.37 11.52 -1.46
N ASP A 721 8.11 11.25 -0.18
CA ASP A 721 7.92 12.29 0.82
C ASP A 721 9.20 13.08 1.09
N GLN A 722 10.36 12.42 1.11
CA GLN A 722 11.66 13.09 1.26
C GLN A 722 11.97 14.01 0.08
N ILE A 723 11.77 13.55 -1.16
CA ILE A 723 11.94 14.39 -2.37
C ILE A 723 11.02 15.62 -2.29
N PHE A 724 9.76 15.42 -1.90
CA PHE A 724 8.80 16.51 -1.79
C PHE A 724 9.22 17.54 -0.75
N LEU A 725 9.65 17.11 0.43
CA LEU A 725 10.07 18.01 1.49
C LEU A 725 11.36 18.73 1.11
N LEU A 726 12.39 17.98 0.70
CA LEU A 726 13.69 18.53 0.37
C LEU A 726 13.61 19.57 -0.74
N TRP A 727 12.87 19.28 -1.82
CA TRP A 727 12.67 20.23 -2.93
C TRP A 727 12.03 21.54 -2.45
N ASN A 728 11.00 21.47 -1.63
CA ASN A 728 10.34 22.68 -1.12
C ASN A 728 11.25 23.45 -0.15
N GLU A 729 12.07 22.75 0.64
CA GLU A 729 12.95 23.38 1.62
C GLU A 729 14.12 24.11 0.98
N ILE A 730 14.76 23.56 -0.05
CA ILE A 730 15.87 24.25 -0.73
C ILE A 730 15.42 25.54 -1.44
N HIS A 731 14.12 25.65 -1.81
CA HIS A 731 13.54 26.83 -2.45
C HIS A 731 12.94 27.85 -1.46
N ARG A 732 13.11 27.64 -0.15
CA ARG A 732 12.66 28.61 0.85
C ARG A 732 13.50 29.88 0.80
N LYS A 733 12.83 31.03 0.64
CA LYS A 733 13.49 32.35 0.63
C LYS A 733 14.21 32.68 1.94
N ASP A 734 13.78 32.09 3.05
CA ASP A 734 14.36 32.27 4.38
C ASP A 734 15.42 31.21 4.73
N LEU A 735 15.74 30.29 3.81
CA LEU A 735 16.82 29.32 4.01
C LEU A 735 18.17 30.04 4.00
N ASN A 736 18.77 30.16 5.18
CA ASN A 736 20.08 30.75 5.36
C ASN A 736 21.15 29.68 5.60
N CYS A 737 21.97 29.42 4.58
CA CYS A 737 23.08 28.47 4.65
C CYS A 737 24.43 29.11 5.01
N SER A 738 24.46 30.40 5.37
CA SER A 738 25.69 31.13 5.72
C SER A 738 26.31 30.76 7.08
N LYS A 739 25.74 29.79 7.81
CA LYS A 739 26.25 29.34 9.13
C LYS A 739 27.04 28.04 9.10
N THR A 740 27.20 27.40 7.95
CA THR A 740 28.05 26.22 7.82
C THR A 740 29.48 26.64 7.50
N GLU A 741 30.19 27.20 8.48
CA GLU A 741 31.65 27.01 8.57
C GLU A 741 31.87 25.55 8.98
N VAL A 742 31.76 24.65 8.02
CA VAL A 742 32.38 23.35 8.09
C VAL A 742 33.08 23.21 6.76
N ASN A 743 34.41 23.37 6.79
CA ASN A 743 35.26 23.03 5.64
C ASN A 743 34.87 21.62 5.18
N LEU A 744 34.37 21.53 3.95
CA LEU A 744 34.20 20.27 3.21
C LEU A 744 35.57 19.64 2.93
#